data_AF-A0A6M3X481-F1
#
_entry.id   AF-A0A6M3X481-F1
#
_cell.length_a   1.000
_cell.length_b   1.000
_cell.length_c   1.000
_cell.angle_alpha   90.00
_cell.angle_beta   90.00
_cell.angle_gamma   90.00
#
_symmetry.space_group_name_H-M   'P 1'
#
loop_
_entity.id
_entity.type
_entity.pdbx_description
1 polymer ?
#
loop_
_entity_poly.entity_id
_entity_poly.type
_entity_poly.pdbx_seq_one_letter_code
_entity_poly.pdbx_strand_id
1 'polypeptide(L)'
;MGPEGQRLYKETQAIYSFMWNSRFNALKADIARVMAPRTEDGVPMAPAEFFKTKEFKAAYGDRIESAMSKMRTGPYSPLQRYGNYLVTVRTADGKVDWFSGHDTIEEANAQRQQLLAGDYAGEGFTVSMPTLRREHNWELDGINQATINAIEKSVDGIVSHAADPGLHNAIREGLVEAYLQSLPQGAFMQHANRRKNTKGATTDAFRGFSDYTLKAARSVASLRYDGQITEKLAQLQTKASEKANDEHGIKRQRALEAVKRQHAASLATERSPVADALSQAGFLWFMSSPSQVIINAMQTPMVTLPRLAGSYGNANALRGIKQAMSDFAKSRGNMLGDKSILGADSVERKVMQDLFERGTLDFTLSHDMSALANGEVGTTMSGHWRKALEVAGFFMNKSEVFNRQVVALAAARLEMQKRGLGSDATPEQIAEVADAADAATLTTQFDYSQSNKPTVMQGPWRKVIFQFQQYRVNMLAMMGKDIRDSFTGTPEEKATARRALSWMLGTQLALTGAAGTVLAPMAFFIADLFRDDDDLLDSRTEFVRSAPQWLTHGALAGALDLSRVGADGLLTFGGQYAPAEASAKETFQHYVMQNIGPWAGLGTNIFTGIEKAMEGNHVAAAKALMPSGIGAAYKSLFEGQQGAKDARQIVYYEPGVWDTVTGAMGLRSGGRREAEEARGAVYEATMRAQTVKRRYLGRLALGHATSDQDMINEAMERVHEWNRAYPDQAIKGSSIASAVVSRARSQINASQYGVPGARPPARSILESVGL
;
A
#
# COMPACT_ATOMS: atom_id res chain seq x y z
N MET A 1 -3.27 -36.51 19.18
CA MET A 1 -2.44 -35.28 19.08
C MET A 1 -1.26 -35.41 20.03
N GLY A 2 -0.04 -35.12 19.56
CA GLY A 2 1.13 -35.02 20.43
C GLY A 2 1.08 -33.82 21.38
N PRO A 3 2.06 -33.67 22.30
CA PRO A 3 2.06 -32.60 23.32
C PRO A 3 1.98 -31.19 22.74
N GLU A 4 2.68 -30.94 21.64
CA GLU A 4 2.67 -29.63 20.95
C GLU A 4 1.30 -29.29 20.35
N GLY A 5 0.64 -30.27 19.71
CA GLY A 5 -0.71 -30.09 19.17
C GLY A 5 -1.74 -29.83 20.25
N GLN A 6 -1.61 -30.47 21.43
CA GLN A 6 -2.48 -30.20 22.58
C GLN A 6 -2.26 -28.79 23.15
N ARG A 7 -1.01 -28.32 23.20
CA ARG A 7 -0.68 -26.95 23.62
C ARG A 7 -1.30 -25.93 22.65
N LEU A 8 -1.06 -26.08 21.35
CA LEU A 8 -1.59 -25.19 20.31
C LEU A 8 -3.13 -25.17 20.34
N TYR A 9 -3.76 -26.33 20.52
CA TYR A 9 -5.21 -26.41 20.68
C TYR A 9 -5.70 -25.59 21.87
N LYS A 10 -5.08 -25.73 23.05
CA LYS A 10 -5.45 -24.97 24.27
C LYS A 10 -5.26 -23.46 24.06
N GLU A 11 -4.15 -23.04 23.47
CA GLU A 11 -3.88 -21.64 23.15
C GLU A 11 -4.93 -21.06 22.19
N THR A 12 -5.26 -21.80 21.13
CA THR A 12 -6.28 -21.40 20.16
C THR A 12 -7.67 -21.29 20.79
N GLN A 13 -8.04 -22.24 21.66
CA GLN A 13 -9.29 -22.21 22.42
C GLN A 13 -9.37 -21.02 23.37
N ALA A 14 -8.25 -20.66 24.00
CA ALA A 14 -8.17 -19.47 24.85
C ALA A 14 -8.37 -18.19 24.02
N ILE A 15 -7.78 -18.10 22.84
CA ILE A 15 -7.96 -16.97 21.90
C ILE A 15 -9.43 -16.82 21.48
N TYR A 16 -10.11 -17.92 21.13
CA TYR A 16 -11.52 -17.85 20.78
C TYR A 16 -12.40 -17.43 21.96
N SER A 17 -12.09 -17.92 23.17
CA SER A 17 -12.81 -17.53 24.39
C SER A 17 -12.61 -16.04 24.68
N PHE A 18 -11.38 -15.56 24.53
CA PHE A 18 -11.03 -14.16 24.67
C PHE A 18 -11.81 -13.26 23.70
N MET A 19 -11.95 -13.65 22.42
CA MET A 19 -12.70 -12.87 21.44
C MET A 19 -14.20 -12.76 21.78
N TRP A 20 -14.83 -13.86 22.19
CA TRP A 20 -16.23 -13.83 22.63
C TRP A 20 -16.41 -12.97 23.88
N ASN A 21 -15.56 -13.15 24.89
CA ASN A 21 -15.58 -12.33 26.10
C ASN A 21 -15.37 -10.84 25.77
N SER A 22 -14.42 -10.52 24.89
CA SER A 22 -14.14 -9.16 24.43
C SER A 22 -15.35 -8.53 23.75
N ARG A 23 -16.07 -9.30 22.93
CA ARG A 23 -17.30 -8.84 22.28
C ARG A 23 -18.41 -8.57 23.29
N PHE A 24 -18.67 -9.46 24.24
CA PHE A 24 -19.70 -9.20 25.24
C PHE A 24 -19.35 -8.04 26.16
N ASN A 25 -18.07 -7.89 26.53
CA ASN A 25 -17.62 -6.73 27.29
C ASN A 25 -17.83 -5.44 26.48
N ALA A 26 -17.54 -5.45 25.17
CA ALA A 26 -17.84 -4.31 24.29
C ALA A 26 -19.35 -4.03 24.20
N LEU A 27 -20.19 -5.06 24.09
CA LEU A 27 -21.65 -4.92 24.09
C LEU A 27 -22.15 -4.31 25.41
N LYS A 28 -21.69 -4.80 26.56
CA LYS A 28 -22.03 -4.24 27.87
C LYS A 28 -21.66 -2.76 27.97
N ALA A 29 -20.45 -2.41 27.52
CA ALA A 29 -19.98 -1.04 27.49
C ALA A 29 -20.82 -0.14 26.57
N ASP A 30 -21.19 -0.63 25.38
CA ASP A 30 -22.04 0.12 24.46
C ASP A 30 -23.46 0.33 25.00
N ILE A 31 -24.05 -0.68 25.65
CA ILE A 31 -25.34 -0.54 26.34
C ILE A 31 -25.24 0.54 27.42
N ALA A 32 -24.21 0.51 28.26
CA ALA A 32 -24.02 1.54 29.28
C ALA A 32 -23.86 2.95 28.66
N ARG A 33 -23.15 3.06 27.53
CA ARG A 33 -22.98 4.32 26.80
C ARG A 33 -24.30 4.87 26.27
N VAL A 34 -25.10 4.03 25.62
CA VAL A 34 -26.38 4.43 25.00
C VAL A 34 -27.44 4.74 26.06
N MET A 35 -27.49 3.96 27.13
CA MET A 35 -28.45 4.16 28.22
C MET A 35 -28.10 5.35 29.10
N ALA A 36 -26.83 5.78 29.13
CA ALA A 36 -26.31 6.87 29.95
C ALA A 36 -26.87 6.83 31.39
N PRO A 37 -26.67 5.71 32.12
CA PRO A 37 -27.35 5.46 33.39
C PRO A 37 -27.03 6.54 34.42
N ARG A 38 -28.02 6.89 35.23
CA ARG A 38 -27.91 7.87 36.31
C ARG A 38 -28.39 7.25 37.62
N THR A 39 -27.85 7.73 38.74
CA THR A 39 -28.35 7.43 40.08
C THR A 39 -29.72 8.07 40.30
N GLU A 40 -30.43 7.69 41.36
CA GLU A 40 -31.74 8.30 41.72
C GLU A 40 -31.65 9.83 41.86
N ASP A 41 -30.49 10.35 42.26
CA ASP A 41 -30.19 11.79 42.38
C ASP A 41 -29.80 12.48 41.06
N GLY A 42 -29.85 11.75 39.93
CA GLY A 42 -29.55 12.29 38.61
C GLY A 42 -28.06 12.41 38.25
N VAL A 43 -27.16 11.86 39.07
CA VAL A 43 -25.70 11.85 38.84
C VAL A 43 -25.34 10.73 37.86
N PRO A 44 -24.41 10.93 36.90
CA PRO A 44 -23.94 9.87 36.02
C PRO A 44 -23.39 8.67 36.80
N MET A 45 -23.93 7.48 36.54
CA MET A 45 -23.52 6.24 37.20
C MET A 45 -22.32 5.63 36.47
N ALA A 46 -21.33 5.15 37.21
CA ALA A 46 -20.19 4.44 36.62
C ALA A 46 -20.67 3.12 35.97
N PRO A 47 -20.14 2.73 34.78
CA PRO A 47 -20.57 1.49 34.11
C PRO A 47 -20.46 0.25 34.99
N ALA A 48 -19.41 0.17 35.83
CA ALA A 48 -19.19 -0.94 36.75
C ALA A 48 -20.28 -1.07 37.83
N GLU A 49 -20.93 0.03 38.20
CA GLU A 49 -22.06 0.06 39.13
C GLU A 49 -23.36 -0.26 38.38
N PHE A 50 -23.54 0.30 37.18
CA PHE A 50 -24.69 0.00 36.33
C PHE A 50 -24.82 -1.50 36.04
N PHE A 51 -23.72 -2.19 35.77
CA PHE A 51 -23.74 -3.64 35.52
C PHE A 51 -24.20 -4.48 36.71
N LYS A 52 -24.17 -3.92 37.93
CA LYS A 52 -24.62 -4.58 39.16
C LYS A 52 -26.10 -4.33 39.48
N THR A 53 -26.75 -3.40 38.77
CA THR A 53 -28.16 -3.06 38.98
C THR A 53 -29.08 -4.24 38.64
N LYS A 54 -30.22 -4.33 39.34
CA LYS A 54 -31.22 -5.37 39.09
C LYS A 54 -31.86 -5.19 37.72
N GLU A 55 -32.08 -3.95 37.27
CA GLU A 55 -32.63 -3.66 35.94
C GLU A 55 -31.69 -4.17 34.84
N PHE A 56 -30.39 -3.87 34.93
CA PHE A 56 -29.43 -4.35 33.95
C PHE A 56 -29.34 -5.88 33.95
N LYS A 57 -29.32 -6.50 35.13
CA LYS A 57 -29.20 -7.94 35.26
C LYS A 57 -30.42 -8.67 34.66
N ALA A 58 -31.63 -8.20 34.97
CA ALA A 58 -32.87 -8.77 34.45
C ALA A 58 -33.06 -8.53 32.95
N ALA A 59 -32.75 -7.34 32.45
CA ALA A 59 -32.96 -6.99 31.05
C ALA A 59 -31.88 -7.55 30.10
N TYR A 60 -30.62 -7.56 30.54
CA TYR A 60 -29.47 -7.86 29.68
C TYR A 60 -28.49 -8.88 30.28
N GLY A 61 -28.23 -8.82 31.59
CA GLY A 61 -27.20 -9.62 32.28
C GLY A 61 -27.43 -11.12 32.16
N ASP A 62 -28.64 -11.60 32.49
CA ASP A 62 -28.97 -13.03 32.46
C ASP A 62 -28.90 -13.60 31.03
N ARG A 63 -29.24 -12.79 30.02
CA ARG A 63 -29.19 -13.15 28.59
C ARG A 63 -27.74 -13.25 28.11
N ILE A 64 -26.90 -12.29 28.46
CA ILE A 64 -25.46 -12.28 28.13
C ILE A 64 -24.74 -13.44 28.84
N GLU A 65 -25.03 -13.67 30.11
CA GLU A 65 -24.43 -14.77 30.89
C GLU A 65 -24.86 -16.15 30.37
N SER A 66 -26.13 -16.32 29.98
CA SER A 66 -26.61 -17.54 29.33
C SER A 66 -25.94 -17.79 27.98
N ALA A 67 -25.77 -16.75 27.15
CA ALA A 67 -25.04 -16.85 25.89
C ALA A 67 -23.55 -17.21 26.10
N MET A 68 -22.89 -16.59 27.10
CA MET A 68 -21.52 -16.93 27.49
C MET A 68 -21.39 -18.35 28.03
N SER A 69 -22.38 -18.81 28.81
CA SER A 69 -22.47 -20.16 29.36
C SER A 69 -22.58 -21.22 28.28
N LYS A 70 -23.43 -21.01 27.26
CA LYS A 70 -23.55 -21.93 26.10
C LYS A 70 -22.20 -22.08 25.35
N MET A 71 -21.35 -21.06 25.39
CA MET A 71 -20.00 -21.08 24.77
C MET A 71 -18.88 -21.60 25.67
N ARG A 72 -19.12 -21.81 26.98
CA ARG A 72 -18.15 -22.46 27.90
C ARG A 72 -17.90 -23.94 27.60
N THR A 73 -18.72 -24.57 26.75
CA THR A 73 -18.47 -25.93 26.25
C THR A 73 -17.27 -26.03 25.29
N GLY A 74 -16.57 -24.90 25.08
CA GLY A 74 -15.35 -24.80 24.29
C GLY A 74 -15.65 -24.06 22.98
N PRO A 75 -15.06 -22.88 22.71
CA PRO A 75 -15.28 -22.21 21.46
C PRO A 75 -14.77 -23.05 20.29
N TYR A 76 -15.72 -23.54 19.52
CA TYR A 76 -15.55 -24.41 18.38
C TYR A 76 -14.58 -23.82 17.33
N SER A 77 -13.56 -24.60 16.92
CA SER A 77 -12.71 -24.23 15.77
C SER A 77 -13.58 -23.88 14.55
N PRO A 78 -13.37 -22.73 13.89
CA PRO A 78 -14.25 -22.25 12.84
C PRO A 78 -14.13 -23.13 11.60
N LEU A 79 -15.12 -24.01 11.42
CA LEU A 79 -15.23 -24.82 10.21
C LEU A 79 -15.87 -23.96 9.11
N GLN A 80 -15.02 -23.41 8.26
CA GLN A 80 -15.41 -22.48 7.21
C GLN A 80 -15.43 -23.15 5.83
N ARG A 81 -16.17 -22.52 4.91
CA ARG A 81 -16.27 -22.93 3.51
C ARG A 81 -16.13 -21.69 2.64
N TYR A 82 -15.03 -21.60 1.92
CA TYR A 82 -14.68 -20.45 1.11
C TYR A 82 -15.11 -20.63 -0.34
N GLY A 83 -14.91 -19.61 -1.18
CA GLY A 83 -15.12 -19.72 -2.61
C GLY A 83 -16.56 -19.65 -3.12
N ASN A 84 -16.64 -19.25 -4.38
CA ASN A 84 -17.89 -19.00 -5.10
C ASN A 84 -18.45 -20.27 -5.74
N TYR A 85 -17.66 -21.31 -5.93
CA TYR A 85 -18.10 -22.57 -6.55
C TYR A 85 -18.39 -23.61 -5.49
N LEU A 86 -19.66 -24.01 -5.36
CA LEU A 86 -20.14 -24.91 -4.33
C LEU A 86 -20.35 -26.31 -4.88
N VAL A 87 -19.89 -27.31 -4.13
CA VAL A 87 -20.13 -28.74 -4.40
C VAL A 87 -20.96 -29.31 -3.25
N THR A 88 -22.11 -29.88 -3.58
CA THR A 88 -23.03 -30.44 -2.59
C THR A 88 -23.28 -31.92 -2.87
N VAL A 89 -23.25 -32.75 -1.84
CA VAL A 89 -23.72 -34.15 -1.91
C VAL A 89 -24.93 -34.30 -1.02
N ARG A 90 -26.01 -34.84 -1.59
CA ARG A 90 -27.25 -35.15 -0.88
C ARG A 90 -27.46 -36.65 -0.81
N THR A 91 -28.00 -37.14 0.30
CA THR A 91 -28.52 -38.51 0.41
C THR A 91 -29.83 -38.65 -0.37
N ALA A 92 -30.28 -39.88 -0.57
CA ALA A 92 -31.60 -40.19 -1.15
C ALA A 92 -32.75 -39.45 -0.46
N ASP A 93 -32.65 -39.23 0.86
CA ASP A 93 -33.64 -38.49 1.67
C ASP A 93 -33.55 -36.95 1.52
N GLY A 94 -32.67 -36.45 0.65
CA GLY A 94 -32.45 -35.02 0.42
C GLY A 94 -31.60 -34.31 1.47
N LYS A 95 -31.07 -35.03 2.49
CA LYS A 95 -30.18 -34.46 3.51
C LYS A 95 -28.79 -34.19 2.93
N VAL A 96 -28.21 -33.02 3.26
CA VAL A 96 -26.86 -32.66 2.82
C VAL A 96 -25.82 -33.38 3.69
N ASP A 97 -25.05 -34.29 3.10
CA ASP A 97 -23.97 -35.02 3.77
C ASP A 97 -22.62 -34.31 3.60
N TRP A 98 -22.37 -33.80 2.40
CA TRP A 98 -21.18 -33.04 2.05
C TRP A 98 -21.54 -31.69 1.47
N PHE A 99 -20.84 -30.65 1.92
CA PHE A 99 -20.92 -29.32 1.34
C PHE A 99 -19.53 -28.71 1.38
N SER A 100 -18.95 -28.37 0.23
CA SER A 100 -17.69 -27.65 0.15
C SER A 100 -17.77 -26.48 -0.83
N GLY A 101 -16.91 -25.49 -0.63
CA GLY A 101 -16.80 -24.35 -1.52
C GLY A 101 -15.35 -24.16 -1.97
N HIS A 102 -15.18 -23.68 -3.20
CA HIS A 102 -13.91 -23.58 -3.91
C HIS A 102 -13.81 -22.25 -4.62
N ASP A 103 -12.59 -21.70 -4.66
CA ASP A 103 -12.34 -20.37 -5.23
C ASP A 103 -12.42 -20.43 -6.76
N THR A 104 -12.14 -21.59 -7.38
CA THR A 104 -12.23 -21.82 -8.83
C THR A 104 -13.19 -22.95 -9.23
N ILE A 105 -13.68 -22.90 -10.47
CA ILE A 105 -14.54 -23.97 -11.03
C ILE A 105 -13.76 -25.28 -11.24
N GLU A 106 -12.46 -25.18 -11.51
CA GLU A 106 -11.56 -26.32 -11.71
C GLU A 106 -11.39 -27.12 -10.42
N GLU A 107 -11.14 -26.45 -9.29
CA GLU A 107 -11.09 -27.07 -7.97
C GLU A 107 -12.43 -27.72 -7.61
N ALA A 108 -13.55 -27.03 -7.87
CA ALA A 108 -14.88 -27.59 -7.63
C ALA A 108 -15.14 -28.85 -8.46
N ASN A 109 -14.74 -28.85 -9.74
CA ASN A 109 -14.85 -30.00 -10.62
C ASN A 109 -13.94 -31.15 -10.16
N ALA A 110 -12.69 -30.87 -9.79
CA ALA A 110 -11.76 -31.86 -9.27
C ALA A 110 -12.29 -32.50 -7.97
N GLN A 111 -12.79 -31.68 -7.04
CA GLN A 111 -13.41 -32.17 -5.81
C GLN A 111 -14.64 -33.03 -6.10
N ARG A 112 -15.49 -32.61 -7.06
CA ARG A 112 -16.64 -33.40 -7.50
C ARG A 112 -16.21 -34.76 -8.03
N GLN A 113 -15.19 -34.82 -8.88
CA GLN A 113 -14.66 -36.09 -9.41
C GLN A 113 -14.11 -36.99 -8.31
N GLN A 114 -13.40 -36.42 -7.33
CA GLN A 114 -12.93 -37.17 -6.16
C GLN A 114 -14.08 -37.76 -5.33
N LEU A 115 -15.16 -36.99 -5.13
CA LEU A 115 -16.33 -37.46 -4.38
C LEU A 115 -17.04 -38.59 -5.14
N LEU A 116 -17.21 -38.45 -6.46
CA LEU A 116 -17.80 -39.47 -7.33
C LEU A 116 -16.96 -40.75 -7.41
N ALA A 117 -15.64 -40.64 -7.30
CA ALA A 117 -14.73 -41.79 -7.33
C ALA A 117 -14.48 -42.43 -5.95
N GLY A 118 -14.96 -41.80 -4.86
CA GLY A 118 -14.71 -42.21 -3.48
C GLY A 118 -15.98 -42.62 -2.73
N ASP A 119 -16.12 -42.12 -1.50
CA ASP A 119 -17.18 -42.48 -0.55
C ASP A 119 -18.62 -42.21 -1.05
N TYR A 120 -18.80 -41.48 -2.15
CA TYR A 120 -20.10 -41.09 -2.70
C TYR A 120 -20.40 -41.68 -4.09
N ALA A 121 -19.73 -42.77 -4.47
CA ALA A 121 -19.90 -43.44 -5.77
C ALA A 121 -21.22 -44.25 -5.92
N GLY A 122 -21.97 -44.49 -4.84
CA GLY A 122 -23.14 -45.37 -4.82
C GLY A 122 -24.51 -44.69 -5.10
N GLU A 123 -25.52 -45.50 -5.44
CA GLU A 123 -26.88 -45.07 -5.82
C GLU A 123 -27.65 -44.28 -4.74
N GLY A 124 -27.17 -44.27 -3.49
CA GLY A 124 -27.78 -43.55 -2.38
C GLY A 124 -27.40 -42.07 -2.26
N PHE A 125 -26.49 -41.57 -3.12
CA PHE A 125 -25.99 -40.20 -3.06
C PHE A 125 -26.08 -39.48 -4.41
N THR A 126 -26.48 -38.21 -4.37
CA THR A 126 -26.48 -37.33 -5.54
C THR A 126 -25.44 -36.24 -5.36
N VAL A 127 -24.38 -36.28 -6.17
CA VAL A 127 -23.35 -35.23 -6.22
C VAL A 127 -23.76 -34.17 -7.24
N SER A 128 -24.02 -32.94 -6.78
CA SER A 128 -24.42 -31.85 -7.64
C SER A 128 -23.29 -31.40 -8.57
N MET A 129 -23.64 -30.86 -9.74
CA MET A 129 -22.69 -30.03 -10.49
C MET A 129 -22.28 -28.82 -9.64
N PRO A 130 -21.08 -28.24 -9.87
CA PRO A 130 -20.69 -27.02 -9.18
C PRO A 130 -21.70 -25.91 -9.44
N THR A 131 -22.22 -25.33 -8.37
CA THR A 131 -23.16 -24.19 -8.44
C THR A 131 -22.48 -22.93 -7.95
N LEU A 132 -22.81 -21.78 -8.54
CA LEU A 132 -22.36 -20.50 -8.00
C LEU A 132 -23.07 -20.19 -6.67
N ARG A 133 -22.30 -19.73 -5.70
CA ARG A 133 -22.80 -19.17 -4.46
C ARG A 133 -23.63 -17.95 -4.84
N ARG A 134 -24.92 -17.95 -4.47
CA ARG A 134 -25.79 -16.79 -4.65
C ARG A 134 -25.33 -15.71 -3.70
N GLU A 135 -24.81 -14.61 -4.23
CA GLU A 135 -24.54 -13.40 -3.46
C GLU A 135 -25.87 -12.85 -2.96
N HIS A 136 -26.03 -12.80 -1.64
CA HIS A 136 -27.12 -12.08 -1.02
C HIS A 136 -26.49 -10.88 -0.32
N ASN A 137 -26.61 -9.73 -0.95
CA ASN A 137 -26.03 -8.48 -0.48
C ASN A 137 -26.99 -7.88 0.56
N TRP A 138 -26.66 -8.03 1.84
CA TRP A 138 -27.26 -7.25 2.92
C TRP A 138 -26.16 -6.35 3.47
N GLU A 139 -26.10 -5.14 2.93
CA GLU A 139 -25.14 -4.12 3.32
C GLU A 139 -25.29 -3.81 4.81
N LEU A 140 -24.13 -3.72 5.48
CA LEU A 140 -23.89 -3.22 6.84
C LEU A 140 -24.14 -4.24 7.97
N ASP A 141 -23.05 -4.94 8.31
CA ASP A 141 -22.90 -5.67 9.57
C ASP A 141 -22.76 -4.67 10.72
N GLY A 142 -23.90 -4.28 11.28
CA GLY A 142 -24.00 -3.42 12.44
C GLY A 142 -25.34 -3.66 13.13
N ILE A 143 -25.42 -4.68 13.97
CA ILE A 143 -26.61 -4.89 14.80
C ILE A 143 -26.55 -3.85 15.92
N ASN A 144 -27.28 -2.75 15.76
CA ASN A 144 -27.45 -1.79 16.85
C ASN A 144 -28.41 -2.34 17.92
N GLN A 145 -28.25 -1.90 19.17
CA GLN A 145 -29.09 -2.33 20.29
C GLN A 145 -30.58 -2.04 20.06
N ALA A 146 -30.91 -1.02 19.27
CA ALA A 146 -32.29 -0.69 18.91
C ALA A 146 -32.96 -1.80 18.10
N THR A 147 -32.24 -2.45 17.17
CA THR A 147 -32.74 -3.57 16.37
C THR A 147 -32.95 -4.80 17.24
N ILE A 148 -32.01 -5.09 18.17
CA ILE A 148 -32.15 -6.17 19.16
C ILE A 148 -33.37 -5.93 20.04
N ASN A 149 -33.53 -4.71 20.56
CA ASN A 149 -34.66 -4.34 21.43
C ASN A 149 -36.00 -4.36 20.70
N ALA A 150 -36.04 -3.98 19.41
CA ALA A 150 -37.25 -4.04 18.60
C ALA A 150 -37.69 -5.48 18.34
N ILE A 151 -36.72 -6.38 18.10
CA ILE A 151 -36.98 -7.81 17.97
C ILE A 151 -37.43 -8.38 19.31
N GLU A 152 -36.71 -8.13 20.40
CA GLU A 152 -37.08 -8.64 21.73
C GLU A 152 -38.45 -8.13 22.19
N LYS A 153 -38.82 -6.87 21.93
CA LYS A 153 -40.19 -6.37 22.20
C LYS A 153 -41.23 -7.04 21.32
N SER A 154 -40.91 -7.35 20.07
CA SER A 154 -41.81 -8.07 19.16
C SER A 154 -41.99 -9.52 19.61
N VAL A 155 -40.91 -10.17 20.05
CA VAL A 155 -40.93 -11.52 20.61
C VAL A 155 -41.69 -11.53 21.94
N ASP A 156 -41.37 -10.67 22.90
CA ASP A 156 -42.06 -10.59 24.19
C ASP A 156 -43.55 -10.21 24.01
N GLY A 157 -43.89 -9.38 23.01
CA GLY A 157 -45.27 -9.06 22.65
C GLY A 157 -46.06 -10.25 22.09
N ILE A 158 -45.44 -11.09 21.27
CA ILE A 158 -46.06 -12.32 20.72
C ILE A 158 -46.13 -13.42 21.78
N VAL A 159 -45.09 -13.54 22.60
CA VAL A 159 -44.87 -14.63 23.54
C VAL A 159 -45.62 -14.41 24.86
N SER A 160 -45.90 -13.16 25.27
CA SER A 160 -46.73 -12.82 26.45
C SER A 160 -48.14 -13.42 26.46
N HIS A 161 -48.62 -13.99 25.34
CA HIS A 161 -49.91 -14.68 25.24
C HIS A 161 -49.83 -16.20 25.47
N ALA A 162 -48.63 -16.78 25.56
CA ALA A 162 -48.44 -18.20 25.87
C ALA A 162 -48.18 -18.39 27.37
N ALA A 163 -48.96 -19.24 28.04
CA ALA A 163 -48.89 -19.44 29.50
C ALA A 163 -47.84 -20.48 29.96
N ASP A 164 -47.17 -21.17 29.03
CA ASP A 164 -46.22 -22.25 29.34
C ASP A 164 -44.74 -21.76 29.27
N PRO A 165 -43.99 -21.77 30.39
CA PRO A 165 -42.58 -21.39 30.45
C PRO A 165 -41.65 -22.22 29.55
N GLY A 166 -42.01 -23.49 29.27
CA GLY A 166 -41.22 -24.37 28.39
C GLY A 166 -41.38 -24.00 26.92
N LEU A 167 -42.63 -23.72 26.51
CA LEU A 167 -42.97 -23.27 25.16
C LEU A 167 -42.43 -21.86 24.88
N HIS A 168 -42.43 -20.97 25.89
CA HIS A 168 -41.76 -19.66 25.85
C HIS A 168 -40.30 -19.78 25.45
N ASN A 169 -39.54 -20.64 26.14
CA ASN A 169 -38.13 -20.83 25.86
C ASN A 169 -37.90 -21.45 24.49
N ALA A 170 -38.72 -22.42 24.06
CA ALA A 170 -38.61 -23.04 22.75
C ALA A 170 -38.89 -22.06 21.59
N ILE A 171 -39.94 -21.25 21.70
CA ILE A 171 -40.27 -20.21 20.70
C ILE A 171 -39.16 -19.17 20.64
N ARG A 172 -38.66 -18.75 21.80
CA ARG A 172 -37.57 -17.77 21.89
C ARG A 172 -36.27 -18.30 21.30
N GLU A 173 -35.90 -19.54 21.60
CA GLU A 173 -34.72 -20.18 21.01
C GLU A 173 -34.86 -20.35 19.49
N GLY A 174 -36.04 -20.75 19.01
CA GLY A 174 -36.33 -20.84 17.58
C GLY A 174 -36.24 -19.51 16.84
N LEU A 175 -36.71 -18.41 17.46
CA LEU A 175 -36.62 -17.05 16.90
C LEU A 175 -35.19 -16.51 16.91
N VAL A 176 -34.42 -16.74 17.98
CA VAL A 176 -32.99 -16.38 18.02
C VAL A 176 -32.21 -17.17 16.98
N GLU A 177 -32.49 -18.46 16.81
CA GLU A 177 -31.87 -19.27 15.78
C GLU A 177 -32.26 -18.79 14.38
N ALA A 178 -33.54 -18.51 14.11
CA ALA A 178 -33.99 -17.94 12.84
C ALA A 178 -33.33 -16.59 12.54
N TYR A 179 -33.18 -15.73 13.55
CA TYR A 179 -32.48 -14.47 13.44
C TYR A 179 -31.00 -14.66 13.13
N LEU A 180 -30.29 -15.50 13.91
CA LEU A 180 -28.88 -15.82 13.66
C LEU A 180 -28.67 -16.45 12.28
N GLN A 181 -29.65 -17.20 11.75
CA GLN A 181 -29.64 -17.73 10.39
C GLN A 181 -29.93 -16.65 9.33
N SER A 182 -30.71 -15.62 9.66
CA SER A 182 -30.99 -14.47 8.79
C SER A 182 -29.83 -13.46 8.71
N LEU A 183 -28.91 -13.48 9.69
CA LEU A 183 -27.74 -12.61 9.66
C LEU A 183 -26.90 -12.87 8.39
N PRO A 184 -26.20 -11.86 7.87
CA PRO A 184 -25.25 -12.07 6.78
C PRO A 184 -24.29 -13.22 7.09
N GLN A 185 -23.95 -14.02 6.10
CA GLN A 185 -23.05 -15.17 6.27
C GLN A 185 -21.65 -14.75 6.80
N GLY A 186 -21.27 -13.49 6.58
CA GLY A 186 -20.04 -12.88 7.08
C GLY A 186 -20.06 -12.48 8.55
N ALA A 187 -21.23 -12.40 9.19
CA ALA A 187 -21.36 -11.89 10.55
C ALA A 187 -20.68 -12.82 11.56
N PHE A 188 -19.93 -12.25 12.50
CA PHE A 188 -19.31 -13.03 13.57
C PHE A 188 -20.31 -13.89 14.36
N MET A 189 -21.54 -13.38 14.52
CA MET A 189 -22.62 -14.06 15.23
C MET A 189 -23.09 -15.36 14.56
N GLN A 190 -22.81 -15.57 13.27
CA GLN A 190 -23.05 -16.87 12.60
C GLN A 190 -22.28 -18.02 13.28
N HIS A 191 -21.17 -17.73 13.96
CA HIS A 191 -20.41 -18.72 14.69
C HIS A 191 -21.05 -19.15 16.02
N ALA A 192 -22.11 -18.47 16.47
CA ALA A 192 -22.94 -18.93 17.59
C ALA A 192 -23.95 -20.02 17.18
N ASN A 193 -24.16 -20.24 15.87
CA ASN A 193 -25.08 -21.27 15.38
C ASN A 193 -24.59 -22.68 15.72
N ARG A 194 -25.55 -23.57 16.02
CA ARG A 194 -25.26 -24.98 16.30
C ARG A 194 -24.70 -25.68 15.05
N ARG A 195 -23.69 -26.53 15.24
CA ARG A 195 -23.09 -27.32 14.16
C ARG A 195 -24.10 -28.29 13.56
N LYS A 196 -24.22 -28.28 12.24
CA LYS A 196 -25.01 -29.25 11.45
C LYS A 196 -24.23 -30.54 11.10
N ASN A 197 -22.95 -30.62 11.48
CA ASN A 197 -22.04 -31.76 11.26
C ASN A 197 -21.93 -32.24 9.80
N THR A 198 -22.13 -31.35 8.84
CA THR A 198 -21.91 -31.62 7.41
C THR A 198 -20.41 -31.61 7.08
N LYS A 199 -19.94 -32.56 6.27
CA LYS A 199 -18.54 -32.64 5.81
C LYS A 199 -18.22 -31.55 4.78
N GLY A 200 -16.94 -31.42 4.39
CA GLY A 200 -16.48 -30.48 3.35
C GLY A 200 -16.07 -29.07 3.82
N ALA A 201 -15.79 -28.90 5.11
CA ALA A 201 -15.13 -27.68 5.61
C ALA A 201 -13.67 -27.62 5.14
N THR A 202 -13.13 -26.40 5.03
CA THR A 202 -11.72 -26.19 4.69
C THR A 202 -10.78 -26.86 5.71
N THR A 203 -9.70 -27.44 5.21
CA THR A 203 -8.60 -27.97 6.03
C THR A 203 -7.53 -26.91 6.31
N ASP A 204 -7.63 -25.73 5.67
CA ASP A 204 -6.74 -24.61 5.92
C ASP A 204 -7.12 -23.92 7.24
N ALA A 205 -6.52 -24.41 8.32
CA ALA A 205 -6.73 -23.90 9.67
C ALA A 205 -6.26 -22.44 9.82
N PHE A 206 -5.26 -22.00 9.06
CA PHE A 206 -4.75 -20.62 9.12
C PHE A 206 -5.73 -19.65 8.48
N ARG A 207 -6.25 -19.96 7.28
CA ARG A 207 -7.30 -19.15 6.65
C ARG A 207 -8.57 -19.10 7.52
N GLY A 208 -8.98 -20.26 8.05
CA GLY A 208 -10.10 -20.39 8.98
C GLY A 208 -9.96 -19.53 10.24
N PHE A 209 -8.79 -19.59 10.87
CA PHE A 209 -8.47 -18.82 12.07
C PHE A 209 -8.40 -17.32 11.78
N SER A 210 -7.73 -16.91 10.70
CA SER A 210 -7.58 -15.50 10.33
C SER A 210 -8.93 -14.85 10.00
N ASP A 211 -9.76 -15.51 9.19
CA ASP A 211 -11.09 -14.98 8.85
C ASP A 211 -11.99 -14.86 10.09
N TYR A 212 -12.01 -15.89 10.94
CA TYR A 212 -12.75 -15.84 12.20
C TYR A 212 -12.28 -14.69 13.10
N THR A 213 -10.97 -14.52 13.25
CA THR A 213 -10.38 -13.48 14.09
C THR A 213 -10.70 -12.08 13.55
N LEU A 214 -10.65 -11.87 12.23
CA LEU A 214 -11.01 -10.60 11.61
C LEU A 214 -12.49 -10.27 11.77
N LYS A 215 -13.38 -11.26 11.60
CA LYS A 215 -14.82 -11.09 11.85
C LYS A 215 -15.10 -10.74 13.30
N ALA A 216 -14.45 -11.41 14.23
CA ALA A 216 -14.55 -11.11 15.65
C ALA A 216 -14.08 -9.69 15.95
N ALA A 217 -12.88 -9.33 15.48
CA ALA A 217 -12.30 -8.00 15.68
C ALA A 217 -13.20 -6.89 15.12
N ARG A 218 -13.74 -7.06 13.90
CA ARG A 218 -14.72 -6.13 13.31
C ARG A 218 -15.98 -6.01 14.15
N SER A 219 -16.53 -7.13 14.64
CA SER A 219 -17.71 -7.09 15.51
C SER A 219 -17.44 -6.38 16.83
N VAL A 220 -16.26 -6.57 17.43
CA VAL A 220 -15.86 -5.86 18.66
C VAL A 220 -15.66 -4.38 18.38
N ALA A 221 -14.97 -4.03 17.30
CA ALA A 221 -14.71 -2.66 16.90
C ALA A 221 -16.00 -1.89 16.59
N SER A 222 -16.94 -2.53 15.87
CA SER A 222 -18.26 -1.97 15.57
C SER A 222 -19.02 -1.59 16.83
N LEU A 223 -19.10 -2.51 17.81
CA LEU A 223 -19.73 -2.26 19.11
C LEU A 223 -19.04 -1.13 19.89
N ARG A 224 -17.71 -1.01 19.80
CA ARG A 224 -16.95 0.02 20.52
C ARG A 224 -17.09 1.40 19.87
N TYR A 225 -17.07 1.48 18.54
CA TYR A 225 -16.77 2.73 17.84
C TYR A 225 -17.85 3.21 16.87
N ASP A 226 -18.67 2.35 16.26
CA ASP A 226 -19.58 2.78 15.19
C ASP A 226 -20.60 3.82 15.66
N GLY A 227 -21.16 3.61 16.85
CA GLY A 227 -22.09 4.56 17.47
C GLY A 227 -21.42 5.91 17.76
N GLN A 228 -20.17 5.90 18.23
CA GLN A 228 -19.41 7.12 18.49
C GLN A 228 -19.06 7.86 17.21
N ILE A 229 -18.62 7.14 16.17
CA ILE A 229 -18.32 7.72 14.85
C ILE A 229 -19.57 8.36 14.26
N THR A 230 -20.71 7.65 14.30
CA THR A 230 -21.99 8.16 13.80
C THR A 230 -22.40 9.44 14.52
N GLU A 231 -22.32 9.45 15.86
CA GLU A 231 -22.63 10.62 16.67
C GLU A 231 -21.71 11.81 16.33
N LYS A 232 -20.40 11.58 16.20
CA LYS A 232 -19.43 12.63 15.86
C LYS A 232 -19.62 13.16 14.43
N LEU A 233 -19.94 12.29 13.47
CA LEU A 233 -20.28 12.71 12.10
C LEU A 233 -21.56 13.55 12.06
N ALA A 234 -22.57 13.20 12.87
CA ALA A 234 -23.77 14.01 13.04
C ALA A 234 -23.47 15.38 13.66
N GLN A 235 -22.67 15.42 14.74
CA GLN A 235 -22.22 16.67 15.37
C GLN A 235 -21.44 17.57 14.39
N LEU A 236 -20.56 16.97 13.56
CA LEU A 236 -19.84 17.70 12.51
C LEU A 236 -20.79 18.24 11.44
N GLN A 237 -21.81 17.48 11.03
CA GLN A 237 -22.84 17.92 10.10
C GLN A 237 -23.63 19.11 10.65
N THR A 238 -24.08 19.04 11.91
CA THR A 238 -24.80 20.13 12.55
C THR A 238 -23.95 21.39 12.59
N LYS A 239 -22.70 21.31 13.08
CA LYS A 239 -21.76 22.45 13.12
C LYS A 239 -21.45 23.03 11.74
N ALA A 240 -21.32 22.20 10.71
CA ALA A 240 -21.06 22.67 9.35
C ALA A 240 -22.28 23.40 8.78
N SER A 241 -23.49 22.91 9.08
CA SER A 241 -24.75 23.49 8.61
C SER A 241 -25.08 24.81 9.31
N GLU A 242 -24.88 24.88 10.63
CA GLU A 242 -25.05 26.11 11.43
C GLU A 242 -24.14 27.24 10.96
N LYS A 243 -22.92 26.89 10.52
CA LYS A 243 -21.91 27.85 10.05
C LYS A 243 -21.78 27.87 8.51
N ALA A 244 -22.85 27.53 7.80
CA ALA A 244 -22.84 27.47 6.33
C ALA A 244 -22.68 28.84 5.68
N ASN A 245 -23.21 29.90 6.31
CA ASN A 245 -23.21 31.27 5.77
C ASN A 245 -21.95 32.09 6.10
N ASP A 246 -20.98 31.55 6.84
CA ASP A 246 -19.72 32.25 7.08
C ASP A 246 -18.80 32.18 5.83
N GLU A 247 -17.79 33.05 5.79
CA GLU A 247 -16.72 33.06 4.78
C GLU A 247 -16.05 31.69 4.53
N HIS A 248 -16.05 30.81 5.55
CA HIS A 248 -15.43 29.48 5.47
C HIS A 248 -16.43 28.32 5.40
N GLY A 249 -17.73 28.60 5.19
CA GLY A 249 -18.79 27.59 5.11
C GLY A 249 -18.49 26.49 4.10
N ILE A 250 -18.12 26.86 2.86
CA ILE A 250 -17.76 25.91 1.79
C ILE A 250 -16.55 25.05 2.18
N LYS A 251 -15.52 25.63 2.81
CA LYS A 251 -14.32 24.88 3.23
C LYS A 251 -14.67 23.84 4.30
N ARG A 252 -15.52 24.18 5.26
CA ARG A 252 -16.00 23.25 6.29
C ARG A 252 -16.84 22.12 5.70
N GLN A 253 -17.74 22.44 4.78
CA GLN A 253 -18.56 21.44 4.09
C GLN A 253 -17.69 20.46 3.30
N ARG A 254 -16.68 20.94 2.57
CA ARG A 254 -15.73 20.08 1.85
C ARG A 254 -14.92 19.18 2.78
N ALA A 255 -14.48 19.70 3.93
CA ALA A 255 -13.78 18.91 4.93
C ALA A 255 -14.68 17.80 5.51
N LEU A 256 -15.94 18.12 5.82
CA LEU A 256 -16.92 17.14 6.28
C LEU A 256 -17.20 16.06 5.23
N GLU A 257 -17.41 16.44 3.97
CA GLU A 257 -17.62 15.49 2.88
C GLU A 257 -16.40 14.60 2.67
N ALA A 258 -15.18 15.14 2.81
CA ALA A 258 -13.96 14.34 2.75
C ALA A 258 -13.93 13.28 3.86
N VAL A 259 -14.22 13.66 5.11
CA VAL A 259 -14.28 12.72 6.24
C VAL A 259 -15.35 11.65 6.02
N LYS A 260 -16.55 12.02 5.54
CA LYS A 260 -17.61 11.06 5.23
C LYS A 260 -17.23 10.08 4.13
N ARG A 261 -16.62 10.56 3.04
CA ARG A 261 -16.13 9.68 1.95
C ARG A 261 -15.05 8.74 2.45
N GLN A 262 -14.15 9.23 3.29
CA GLN A 262 -13.08 8.43 3.89
C GLN A 262 -13.63 7.33 4.81
N HIS A 263 -14.64 7.66 5.62
CA HIS A 263 -15.34 6.68 6.45
C HIS A 263 -16.10 5.66 5.59
N ALA A 264 -16.87 6.10 4.58
CA ALA A 264 -17.55 5.19 3.67
C ALA A 264 -16.58 4.22 2.95
N ALA A 265 -15.43 4.72 2.51
CA ALA A 265 -14.38 3.90 1.90
C ALA A 265 -13.75 2.90 2.87
N SER A 266 -13.70 3.22 4.16
CA SER A 266 -13.23 2.28 5.19
C SER A 266 -14.18 1.09 5.39
N LEU A 267 -15.47 1.29 5.09
CA LEU A 267 -16.52 0.26 5.14
C LEU A 267 -16.66 -0.50 3.81
N ALA A 268 -16.33 0.14 2.68
CA ALA A 268 -16.47 -0.43 1.35
C ALA A 268 -15.54 -1.64 1.14
N THR A 269 -16.14 -2.77 0.73
CA THR A 269 -15.43 -4.01 0.38
C THR A 269 -15.59 -4.31 -1.12
N GLU A 270 -15.37 -3.31 -1.98
CA GLU A 270 -15.32 -3.55 -3.43
C GLU A 270 -14.09 -4.41 -3.76
N ARG A 271 -14.31 -5.59 -4.35
CA ARG A 271 -13.26 -6.55 -4.67
C ARG A 271 -13.27 -6.88 -6.16
N SER A 272 -12.08 -7.15 -6.68
CA SER A 272 -11.90 -7.74 -8.00
C SER A 272 -10.81 -8.80 -7.89
N PRO A 273 -11.15 -10.10 -8.05
CA PRO A 273 -10.18 -11.18 -7.92
C PRO A 273 -8.95 -10.98 -8.82
N VAL A 274 -9.16 -10.44 -10.02
CA VAL A 274 -8.07 -10.16 -10.98
C VAL A 274 -7.20 -8.99 -10.50
N ALA A 275 -7.80 -7.91 -10.00
CA ALA A 275 -7.03 -6.76 -9.53
C ALA A 275 -6.25 -7.09 -8.25
N ASP A 276 -6.81 -7.91 -7.36
CA ASP A 276 -6.15 -8.37 -6.14
C ASP A 276 -4.96 -9.27 -6.48
N ALA A 277 -5.14 -10.25 -7.38
CA ALA A 277 -4.05 -11.10 -7.87
C ALA A 277 -2.93 -10.29 -8.54
N LEU A 278 -3.26 -9.31 -9.39
CA LEU A 278 -2.27 -8.42 -9.99
C LEU A 278 -1.55 -7.59 -8.93
N SER A 279 -2.28 -6.93 -8.02
CA SER A 279 -1.68 -6.12 -6.94
C SER A 279 -0.69 -6.93 -6.10
N GLN A 280 -1.02 -8.20 -5.79
CA GLN A 280 -0.16 -9.11 -5.05
C GLN A 280 1.06 -9.54 -5.87
N ALA A 281 0.88 -9.92 -7.14
CA ALA A 281 1.99 -10.29 -8.01
C ALA A 281 3.00 -9.13 -8.13
N GLY A 282 2.51 -7.90 -8.27
CA GLY A 282 3.37 -6.72 -8.27
C GLY A 282 4.00 -6.48 -6.92
N PHE A 283 3.24 -6.59 -5.83
CA PHE A 283 3.79 -6.49 -4.49
C PHE A 283 4.96 -7.47 -4.33
N LEU A 284 4.80 -8.74 -4.64
CA LEU A 284 5.90 -9.71 -4.55
C LEU A 284 7.08 -9.39 -5.46
N TRP A 285 6.79 -8.97 -6.70
CA TRP A 285 7.82 -8.59 -7.65
C TRP A 285 8.74 -7.49 -7.10
N PHE A 286 8.15 -6.41 -6.56
CA PHE A 286 8.89 -5.26 -6.05
C PHE A 286 9.46 -5.51 -4.64
N MET A 287 8.73 -6.21 -3.79
CA MET A 287 9.09 -6.42 -2.38
C MET A 287 10.09 -7.56 -2.19
N SER A 288 10.29 -8.41 -3.20
CA SER A 288 11.38 -9.40 -3.17
C SER A 288 12.77 -8.77 -3.16
N SER A 289 12.90 -7.49 -3.54
CA SER A 289 14.19 -6.79 -3.56
C SER A 289 14.65 -6.44 -2.14
N PRO A 290 15.85 -6.88 -1.71
CA PRO A 290 16.45 -6.45 -0.45
C PRO A 290 16.57 -4.92 -0.32
N SER A 291 16.66 -4.21 -1.45
CA SER A 291 16.71 -2.75 -1.46
C SER A 291 15.48 -2.10 -0.82
N GLN A 292 14.31 -2.77 -0.82
CA GLN A 292 13.10 -2.20 -0.24
C GLN A 292 13.16 -2.14 1.29
N VAL A 293 13.81 -3.12 1.93
CA VAL A 293 14.07 -3.07 3.37
C VAL A 293 14.96 -1.88 3.71
N ILE A 294 15.96 -1.59 2.87
CA ILE A 294 16.87 -0.45 3.05
C ILE A 294 16.10 0.87 2.86
N ILE A 295 15.31 0.99 1.80
CA ILE A 295 14.48 2.17 1.54
C ILE A 295 13.54 2.45 2.73
N ASN A 296 12.87 1.41 3.24
CA ASN A 296 12.01 1.54 4.41
C ASN A 296 12.81 1.91 5.66
N ALA A 297 13.95 1.29 5.92
CA ALA A 297 14.81 1.62 7.07
C ALA A 297 15.32 3.07 7.01
N MET A 298 15.57 3.60 5.80
CA MET A 298 15.99 4.99 5.58
C MET A 298 14.88 6.02 5.84
N GLN A 299 13.62 5.61 5.99
CA GLN A 299 12.53 6.51 6.38
C GLN A 299 12.76 7.14 7.76
N THR A 300 13.36 6.40 8.71
CA THR A 300 13.68 6.91 10.04
C THR A 300 14.68 8.08 10.00
N PRO A 301 15.86 7.96 9.36
CA PRO A 301 16.76 9.10 9.23
C PRO A 301 16.21 10.19 8.27
N MET A 302 15.52 9.85 7.19
CA MET A 302 15.07 10.85 6.19
C MET A 302 13.83 11.66 6.61
N VAL A 303 12.94 11.07 7.41
CA VAL A 303 11.64 11.68 7.74
C VAL A 303 11.50 11.87 9.25
N THR A 304 11.71 10.81 10.03
CA THR A 304 11.50 10.90 11.48
C THR A 304 12.52 11.81 12.16
N LEU A 305 13.81 11.66 11.85
CA LEU A 305 14.85 12.47 12.49
C LEU A 305 14.61 13.99 12.27
N PRO A 306 14.35 14.49 11.04
CA PRO A 306 13.97 15.87 10.84
C PRO A 306 12.75 16.33 11.64
N ARG A 307 11.72 15.48 11.72
CA ARG A 307 10.49 15.81 12.44
C ARG A 307 10.72 15.92 13.94
N LEU A 308 11.42 14.95 14.52
CA LEU A 308 11.79 14.98 15.94
C LEU A 308 12.77 16.12 16.23
N ALA A 309 13.70 16.42 15.32
CA ALA A 309 14.60 17.56 15.46
C ALA A 309 13.84 18.89 15.46
N GLY A 310 12.78 19.02 14.65
CA GLY A 310 11.90 20.19 14.64
C GLY A 310 11.22 20.44 15.99
N SER A 311 10.73 19.38 16.64
CA SER A 311 9.96 19.47 17.90
C SER A 311 10.83 19.45 19.16
N TYR A 312 11.96 18.74 19.16
CA TYR A 312 12.76 18.43 20.36
C TYR A 312 14.23 18.86 20.28
N GLY A 313 14.67 19.37 19.13
CA GLY A 313 16.06 19.76 18.86
C GLY A 313 16.94 18.58 18.44
N ASN A 314 17.99 18.88 17.64
CA ASN A 314 18.74 17.87 16.89
C ASN A 314 19.49 16.88 17.78
N ALA A 315 20.20 17.39 18.79
CA ALA A 315 21.04 16.56 19.65
C ALA A 315 20.19 15.55 20.44
N ASN A 316 19.01 15.99 20.90
CA ASN A 316 18.07 15.13 21.59
C ASN A 316 17.45 14.13 20.60
N ALA A 317 16.95 14.57 19.45
CA ALA A 317 16.36 13.70 18.44
C ALA A 317 17.32 12.58 17.98
N LEU A 318 18.56 12.93 17.64
CA LEU A 318 19.57 11.96 17.24
C LEU A 318 19.93 10.99 18.37
N ARG A 319 20.07 11.49 19.61
CA ARG A 319 20.34 10.66 20.78
C ARG A 319 19.19 9.70 21.06
N GLY A 320 17.95 10.18 21.00
CA GLY A 320 16.73 9.40 21.23
C GLY A 320 16.59 8.27 20.21
N ILE A 321 16.76 8.55 18.92
CA ILE A 321 16.75 7.54 17.86
C ILE A 321 17.87 6.52 18.06
N LYS A 322 19.12 6.97 18.30
CA LYS A 322 20.27 6.07 18.51
C LYS A 322 20.07 5.15 19.71
N GLN A 323 19.55 5.67 20.82
CA GLN A 323 19.22 4.88 22.00
C GLN A 323 18.10 3.87 21.71
N ALA A 324 17.01 4.30 21.06
CA ALA A 324 15.92 3.41 20.69
C ALA A 324 16.38 2.28 19.74
N MET A 325 17.25 2.58 18.76
CA MET A 325 17.86 1.55 17.90
C MET A 325 18.70 0.54 18.69
N SER A 326 19.53 1.03 19.63
CA SER A 326 20.34 0.18 20.52
C SER A 326 19.46 -0.74 21.36
N ASP A 327 18.38 -0.21 21.91
CA ASP A 327 17.46 -0.94 22.78
C ASP A 327 16.63 -1.95 22.00
N PHE A 328 16.28 -1.66 20.75
CA PHE A 328 15.65 -2.61 19.84
C PHE A 328 16.57 -3.82 19.61
N ALA A 329 17.84 -3.56 19.30
CA ALA A 329 18.84 -4.60 19.06
C ALA A 329 19.06 -5.46 20.31
N LYS A 330 19.21 -4.82 21.49
CA LYS A 330 19.33 -5.51 22.78
C LYS A 330 18.09 -6.32 23.14
N SER A 331 16.91 -5.85 22.76
CA SER A 331 15.62 -6.56 22.90
C SER A 331 15.41 -7.67 21.86
N ARG A 332 16.45 -8.04 21.11
CA ARG A 332 16.42 -9.06 20.04
C ARG A 332 15.35 -8.82 18.98
N GLY A 333 15.11 -7.55 18.66
CA GLY A 333 14.20 -7.15 17.60
C GLY A 333 12.71 -7.15 17.97
N ASN A 334 12.39 -7.14 19.26
CA ASN A 334 11.04 -6.86 19.74
C ASN A 334 11.08 -6.22 21.13
N MET A 335 10.83 -4.91 21.22
CA MET A 335 10.75 -4.18 22.48
C MET A 335 9.52 -4.56 23.32
N LEU A 336 8.57 -5.31 22.75
CA LEU A 336 7.40 -5.83 23.45
C LEU A 336 7.48 -7.32 23.77
N GLY A 337 8.56 -8.01 23.38
CA GLY A 337 8.71 -9.44 23.62
C GLY A 337 9.25 -9.78 25.01
N ASP A 338 9.25 -11.08 25.34
CA ASP A 338 9.74 -11.60 26.62
C ASP A 338 11.22 -11.27 26.89
N LYS A 339 11.99 -11.03 25.83
CA LYS A 339 13.43 -10.69 25.88
C LYS A 339 13.68 -9.17 25.81
N SER A 340 12.63 -8.36 25.97
CA SER A 340 12.76 -6.91 25.98
C SER A 340 13.59 -6.45 27.17
N ILE A 341 14.41 -5.42 26.95
CA ILE A 341 15.14 -4.76 28.02
C ILE A 341 14.31 -3.67 28.70
N LEU A 342 13.13 -3.33 28.15
CA LEU A 342 12.19 -2.42 28.80
C LEU A 342 11.55 -3.15 29.97
N GLY A 343 11.70 -2.61 31.18
CA GLY A 343 11.08 -3.18 32.37
C GLY A 343 9.56 -3.26 32.22
N ALA A 344 8.93 -4.34 32.68
CA ALA A 344 7.49 -4.56 32.49
C ALA A 344 6.63 -3.40 33.02
N ASP A 345 7.04 -2.79 34.13
CA ASP A 345 6.33 -1.68 34.77
C ASP A 345 6.82 -0.29 34.35
N SER A 346 7.81 -0.21 33.45
CA SER A 346 8.37 1.08 33.03
C SER A 346 7.34 1.91 32.26
N VAL A 347 7.43 3.24 32.39
CA VAL A 347 6.56 4.16 31.65
C VAL A 347 6.70 3.94 30.15
N GLU A 348 7.92 3.71 29.64
CA GLU A 348 8.12 3.44 28.22
C GLU A 348 7.44 2.14 27.78
N ARG A 349 7.50 1.08 28.59
CA ARG A 349 6.81 -0.18 28.27
C ARG A 349 5.30 0.02 28.19
N LYS A 350 4.72 0.78 29.12
CA LYS A 350 3.28 1.11 29.14
C LYS A 350 2.86 1.93 27.93
N VAL A 351 3.64 2.96 27.57
CA VAL A 351 3.41 3.74 26.35
C VAL A 351 3.49 2.85 25.11
N MET A 352 4.52 2.03 24.99
CA MET A 352 4.69 1.13 23.85
C MET A 352 3.58 0.08 23.77
N GLN A 353 3.07 -0.40 24.91
CA GLN A 353 1.93 -1.31 24.98
C GLN A 353 0.63 -0.64 24.52
N ASP A 354 0.37 0.60 24.97
CA ASP A 354 -0.78 1.39 24.52
C ASP A 354 -0.73 1.62 22.99
N LEU A 355 0.44 1.99 22.45
CA LEU A 355 0.62 2.14 21.00
C LEU A 355 0.44 0.82 20.22
N PHE A 356 0.79 -0.32 20.81
CA PHE A 356 0.51 -1.63 20.21
C PHE A 356 -1.00 -1.91 20.19
N GLU A 357 -1.71 -1.63 21.27
CA GLU A 357 -3.17 -1.81 21.38
C GLU A 357 -3.95 -0.89 20.44
N ARG A 358 -3.42 0.32 20.16
CA ARG A 358 -3.94 1.24 19.14
C ARG A 358 -3.66 0.76 17.69
N GLY A 359 -2.81 -0.25 17.51
CA GLY A 359 -2.41 -0.76 16.19
C GLY A 359 -1.30 0.06 15.51
N THR A 360 -0.72 1.04 16.21
CA THR A 360 0.32 1.93 15.67
C THR A 360 1.64 1.20 15.42
N LEU A 361 1.94 0.14 16.18
CA LEU A 361 3.22 -0.58 16.13
C LEU A 361 3.24 -1.85 15.27
N ASP A 362 2.08 -2.42 14.92
CA ASP A 362 1.99 -3.70 14.20
C ASP A 362 0.86 -3.70 13.15
N PHE A 363 1.01 -2.80 12.17
CA PHE A 363 0.02 -2.58 11.13
C PHE A 363 0.04 -3.71 10.06
N THR A 364 1.22 -4.22 9.67
CA THR A 364 1.36 -5.27 8.65
C THR A 364 0.73 -6.60 9.04
N LEU A 365 0.76 -7.00 10.32
CA LEU A 365 0.15 -8.28 10.75
C LEU A 365 -1.35 -8.33 10.43
N SER A 366 -2.07 -7.23 10.63
CA SER A 366 -3.50 -7.14 10.29
C SER A 366 -3.74 -7.25 8.78
N HIS A 367 -2.82 -6.74 7.97
CA HIS A 367 -2.88 -6.82 6.52
C HIS A 367 -2.61 -8.26 6.02
N ASP A 368 -1.57 -8.90 6.55
CA ASP A 368 -1.20 -10.28 6.22
C ASP A 368 -2.31 -11.26 6.62
N MET A 369 -2.90 -11.08 7.81
CA MET A 369 -4.05 -11.86 8.25
C MET A 369 -5.27 -11.67 7.33
N SER A 370 -5.51 -10.45 6.85
CA SER A 370 -6.57 -10.17 5.87
C SER A 370 -6.32 -10.86 4.54
N ALA A 371 -5.09 -10.84 4.03
CA ALA A 371 -4.73 -11.54 2.80
C ALA A 371 -4.93 -13.06 2.94
N LEU A 372 -4.47 -13.64 4.05
CA LEU A 372 -4.67 -15.06 4.36
C LEU A 372 -6.16 -15.43 4.44
N ALA A 373 -6.96 -14.66 5.18
CA ALA A 373 -8.42 -14.86 5.30
C ALA A 373 -9.12 -14.84 3.94
N ASN A 374 -8.70 -13.92 3.06
CA ASN A 374 -9.27 -13.76 1.73
C ASN A 374 -8.87 -14.88 0.76
N GLY A 375 -7.93 -15.77 1.10
CA GLY A 375 -7.41 -16.78 0.17
C GLY A 375 -6.46 -16.20 -0.88
N GLU A 376 -5.97 -14.99 -0.67
CA GLU A 376 -5.05 -14.28 -1.56
C GLU A 376 -3.68 -15.00 -1.64
N VAL A 377 -3.30 -15.69 -0.57
CA VAL A 377 -2.15 -16.60 -0.57
C VAL A 377 -2.60 -17.98 -1.10
N GLY A 378 -2.85 -18.02 -2.41
CA GLY A 378 -3.57 -19.11 -3.07
C GLY A 378 -2.98 -20.51 -2.88
N THR A 379 -3.89 -21.49 -2.87
CA THR A 379 -3.68 -22.95 -3.04
C THR A 379 -3.15 -23.33 -4.42
N THR A 380 -3.20 -22.40 -5.39
CA THR A 380 -2.71 -22.56 -6.78
C THR A 380 -1.23 -22.23 -6.95
N MET A 381 -0.57 -21.69 -5.93
CA MET A 381 0.86 -21.35 -5.98
C MET A 381 1.72 -22.56 -5.62
N SER A 382 2.78 -22.80 -6.39
CA SER A 382 3.75 -23.86 -6.10
C SER A 382 4.35 -23.69 -4.68
N GLY A 383 4.65 -24.80 -4.00
CA GLY A 383 5.10 -24.77 -2.59
C GLY A 383 6.35 -23.91 -2.34
N HIS A 384 7.24 -23.79 -3.34
CA HIS A 384 8.41 -22.90 -3.28
C HIS A 384 8.03 -21.41 -3.26
N TRP A 385 6.95 -21.05 -3.95
CA TRP A 385 6.47 -19.67 -4.03
C TRP A 385 5.78 -19.24 -2.74
N ARG A 386 5.01 -20.13 -2.11
CA ARG A 386 4.45 -19.91 -0.77
C ARG A 386 5.54 -19.66 0.28
N LYS A 387 6.64 -20.42 0.23
CA LYS A 387 7.77 -20.24 1.13
C LYS A 387 8.51 -18.91 0.90
N ALA A 388 8.63 -18.47 -0.36
CA ALA A 388 9.19 -17.16 -0.68
C ALA A 388 8.32 -16.01 -0.14
N LEU A 389 6.99 -16.16 -0.27
CA LEU A 389 5.98 -15.27 0.30
C LEU A 389 6.09 -15.14 1.82
N GLU A 390 6.19 -16.27 2.53
CA GLU A 390 6.36 -16.30 3.99
C GLU A 390 7.64 -15.58 4.44
N VAL A 391 8.76 -15.81 3.74
CA VAL A 391 10.03 -15.16 4.04
C VAL A 391 9.97 -13.66 3.77
N ALA A 392 9.40 -13.25 2.63
CA ALA A 392 9.23 -11.83 2.29
C ALA A 392 8.32 -11.11 3.30
N GLY A 393 7.19 -11.72 3.67
CA GLY A 393 6.27 -11.21 4.69
C GLY A 393 6.96 -11.06 6.05
N PHE A 394 7.77 -12.05 6.47
CA PHE A 394 8.54 -11.98 7.71
C PHE A 394 9.50 -10.79 7.74
N PHE A 395 10.32 -10.61 6.69
CA PHE A 395 11.25 -9.47 6.63
C PHE A 395 10.52 -8.13 6.62
N MET A 396 9.36 -8.06 5.97
CA MET A 396 8.55 -6.85 5.90
C MET A 396 7.94 -6.47 7.23
N ASN A 397 7.30 -7.42 7.91
CA ASN A 397 6.78 -7.20 9.25
C ASN A 397 7.93 -6.77 10.19
N LYS A 398 9.08 -7.44 10.15
CA LYS A 398 10.23 -7.06 10.98
C LYS A 398 10.79 -5.67 10.68
N SER A 399 10.85 -5.27 9.42
CA SER A 399 11.27 -3.91 9.04
C SER A 399 10.28 -2.86 9.53
N GLU A 400 8.98 -3.14 9.46
CA GLU A 400 7.95 -2.22 9.91
C GLU A 400 7.95 -2.08 11.44
N VAL A 401 8.00 -3.21 12.15
CA VAL A 401 8.13 -3.25 13.61
C VAL A 401 9.39 -2.52 14.08
N PHE A 402 10.52 -2.70 13.40
CA PHE A 402 11.74 -1.95 13.69
C PHE A 402 11.52 -0.44 13.60
N ASN A 403 11.03 0.05 12.45
CA ASN A 403 10.82 1.47 12.25
C ASN A 403 9.81 2.02 13.27
N ARG A 404 8.63 1.41 13.39
CA ARG A 404 7.56 1.89 14.28
C ARG A 404 7.99 1.86 15.74
N GLN A 405 8.61 0.78 16.21
CA GLN A 405 9.03 0.70 17.62
C GLN A 405 10.17 1.66 17.96
N VAL A 406 11.15 1.82 17.06
CA VAL A 406 12.25 2.77 17.26
C VAL A 406 11.74 4.20 17.28
N VAL A 407 10.86 4.56 16.34
CA VAL A 407 10.28 5.91 16.27
C VAL A 407 9.41 6.20 17.49
N ALA A 408 8.52 5.28 17.84
CA ALA A 408 7.63 5.43 18.99
C ALA A 408 8.41 5.58 20.30
N LEU A 409 9.41 4.72 20.55
CA LEU A 409 10.22 4.81 21.76
C LEU A 409 11.05 6.09 21.80
N ALA A 410 11.63 6.49 20.67
CA ALA A 410 12.39 7.73 20.58
C ALA A 410 11.49 8.95 20.86
N ALA A 411 10.31 9.02 20.25
CA ALA A 411 9.35 10.08 20.47
C ALA A 411 8.84 10.11 21.92
N ALA A 412 8.50 8.96 22.49
CA ALA A 412 8.05 8.85 23.88
C ALA A 412 9.11 9.38 24.85
N ARG A 413 10.37 8.96 24.70
CA ARG A 413 11.47 9.44 25.55
C ARG A 413 11.71 10.94 25.42
N LEU A 414 11.65 11.48 24.21
CA LEU A 414 11.83 12.91 23.97
C LEU A 414 10.69 13.73 24.58
N GLU A 415 9.45 13.23 24.48
CA GLU A 415 8.29 13.87 25.11
C GLU A 415 8.37 13.81 26.64
N MET A 416 8.75 12.66 27.20
CA MET A 416 9.01 12.53 28.64
C MET A 416 10.10 13.50 29.10
N GLN A 417 11.22 13.59 28.37
CA GLN A 417 12.31 14.51 28.68
C GLN A 417 11.85 15.97 28.63
N LYS A 418 11.08 16.36 27.61
CA LYS A 418 10.52 17.71 27.46
C LYS A 418 9.59 18.08 28.62
N ARG A 419 8.84 17.10 29.14
CA ARG A 419 7.87 17.29 30.23
C ARG A 419 8.47 17.06 31.63
N GLY A 420 9.72 16.61 31.72
CA GLY A 420 10.35 16.27 33.00
C GLY A 420 9.73 15.05 33.70
N LEU A 421 9.16 14.11 32.92
CA LEU A 421 8.51 12.91 33.46
C LEU A 421 9.54 11.82 33.78
N GLY A 422 9.40 11.23 34.96
CA GLY A 422 10.19 10.09 35.43
C GLY A 422 9.35 8.83 35.58
N SER A 423 9.79 7.93 36.47
CA SER A 423 9.13 6.63 36.73
C SER A 423 7.72 6.76 37.33
N ASP A 424 7.42 7.89 37.99
CA ASP A 424 6.19 8.11 38.75
C ASP A 424 5.09 8.84 37.95
N ALA A 425 5.12 8.74 36.61
CA ALA A 425 4.16 9.40 35.74
C ALA A 425 2.72 8.88 35.97
N THR A 426 1.75 9.79 36.03
CA THR A 426 0.33 9.41 36.18
C THR A 426 -0.20 8.75 34.90
N PRO A 427 -1.29 7.96 34.97
CA PRO A 427 -1.90 7.36 33.77
C PRO A 427 -2.24 8.37 32.67
N GLU A 428 -2.68 9.58 33.04
CA GLU A 428 -2.98 10.67 32.10
C GLU A 428 -1.71 11.16 31.41
N GLN A 429 -0.62 11.35 32.15
CA GLN A 429 0.67 11.74 31.58
C GLN A 429 1.23 10.68 30.63
N ILE A 430 1.06 9.40 30.97
CA ILE A 430 1.44 8.27 30.11
C ILE A 430 0.63 8.32 28.80
N ALA A 431 -0.68 8.56 28.88
CA ALA A 431 -1.54 8.68 27.70
C ALA A 431 -1.13 9.87 26.82
N GLU A 432 -0.79 11.02 27.40
CA GLU A 432 -0.34 12.19 26.63
C GLU A 432 1.03 11.95 25.94
N VAL A 433 1.94 11.22 26.59
CA VAL A 433 3.20 10.78 25.97
C VAL A 433 2.92 9.78 24.84
N ALA A 434 1.97 8.86 25.04
CA ALA A 434 1.55 7.93 24.01
C ALA A 434 0.94 8.67 22.81
N ASP A 435 0.11 9.69 23.02
CA ASP A 435 -0.47 10.50 21.93
C ASP A 435 0.62 11.23 21.11
N ALA A 436 1.63 11.78 21.77
CA ALA A 436 2.75 12.43 21.08
C ALA A 436 3.58 11.41 20.28
N ALA A 437 3.86 10.23 20.86
CA ALA A 437 4.59 9.17 20.19
C ALA A 437 3.80 8.54 19.03
N ASP A 438 2.49 8.41 19.17
CA ASP A 438 1.56 7.97 18.14
C ASP A 438 1.58 8.95 16.97
N ALA A 439 1.39 10.25 17.26
CA ALA A 439 1.43 11.29 16.25
C ALA A 439 2.78 11.34 15.52
N ALA A 440 3.91 11.21 16.22
CA ALA A 440 5.23 11.16 15.59
C ALA A 440 5.38 9.93 14.68
N THR A 441 4.86 8.77 15.11
CA THR A 441 4.92 7.53 14.32
C THR A 441 4.03 7.62 13.09
N LEU A 442 2.75 7.96 13.24
CA LEU A 442 1.80 8.05 12.14
C LEU A 442 2.13 9.16 11.13
N THR A 443 2.75 10.26 11.57
CA THR A 443 3.16 11.34 10.65
C THR A 443 4.44 11.03 9.88
N THR A 444 5.35 10.21 10.43
CA THR A 444 6.66 9.97 9.81
C THR A 444 6.79 8.60 9.16
N GLN A 445 6.11 7.58 9.70
CA GLN A 445 6.03 6.22 9.16
C GLN A 445 4.78 5.99 8.31
N PHE A 446 3.80 6.89 8.40
CA PHE A 446 2.51 6.87 7.70
C PHE A 446 1.59 5.71 8.08
N ASP A 447 0.30 5.94 7.84
CA ASP A 447 -0.74 4.92 7.90
C ASP A 447 -1.11 4.50 6.45
N TYR A 448 -1.00 3.20 6.18
CA TYR A 448 -1.31 2.59 4.88
C TYR A 448 -2.72 1.96 4.83
N SER A 449 -3.55 2.19 5.85
CA SER A 449 -4.94 1.76 5.92
C SER A 449 -5.73 2.25 4.72
N GLN A 450 -6.78 1.51 4.35
CA GLN A 450 -7.69 1.94 3.28
C GLN A 450 -8.38 3.26 3.64
N SER A 451 -8.68 3.47 4.93
CA SER A 451 -9.17 4.75 5.43
C SER A 451 -8.20 5.88 5.15
N ASN A 452 -6.88 5.74 5.34
CA ASN A 452 -5.95 6.85 5.12
C ASN A 452 -5.57 7.09 3.64
N LYS A 453 -6.03 6.24 2.71
CA LYS A 453 -5.74 6.43 1.28
C LYS A 453 -6.57 7.56 0.66
N PRO A 454 -6.00 8.36 -0.25
CA PRO A 454 -6.76 9.30 -1.07
C PRO A 454 -7.88 8.59 -1.84
N THR A 455 -9.04 9.23 -1.94
CA THR A 455 -10.22 8.67 -2.61
C THR A 455 -9.99 8.30 -4.07
N VAL A 456 -9.11 9.02 -4.78
CA VAL A 456 -8.70 8.72 -6.16
C VAL A 456 -7.94 7.38 -6.28
N MET A 457 -7.31 6.93 -5.19
CA MET A 457 -6.54 5.68 -5.14
C MET A 457 -7.34 4.50 -4.56
N GLN A 458 -8.57 4.74 -4.09
CA GLN A 458 -9.44 3.72 -3.50
C GLN A 458 -10.17 2.92 -4.58
N GLY A 459 -10.38 1.63 -4.34
CA GLY A 459 -11.05 0.70 -5.25
C GLY A 459 -10.09 -0.33 -5.88
N PRO A 460 -10.60 -1.46 -6.38
CA PRO A 460 -9.78 -2.61 -6.76
C PRO A 460 -8.75 -2.29 -7.85
N TRP A 461 -9.19 -1.67 -8.95
CA TRP A 461 -8.29 -1.33 -10.08
C TRP A 461 -7.41 -0.11 -9.81
N ARG A 462 -7.90 0.86 -9.03
CA ARG A 462 -7.13 2.05 -8.66
C ARG A 462 -5.98 1.71 -7.71
N LYS A 463 -6.15 0.72 -6.82
CA LYS A 463 -5.05 0.17 -6.00
C LYS A 463 -3.90 -0.36 -6.85
N VAL A 464 -4.20 -1.05 -7.94
CA VAL A 464 -3.19 -1.53 -8.91
C VAL A 464 -2.54 -0.33 -9.59
N ILE A 465 -3.34 0.55 -10.20
CA ILE A 465 -2.83 1.73 -10.92
C ILE A 465 -1.93 2.58 -10.02
N PHE A 466 -2.29 2.85 -8.78
CA PHE A 466 -1.53 3.72 -7.88
C PHE A 466 -0.67 2.97 -6.86
N GLN A 467 -0.31 1.72 -7.15
CA GLN A 467 0.51 0.93 -6.23
C GLN A 467 1.84 1.65 -5.93
N PHE A 468 2.21 1.67 -4.64
CA PHE A 468 3.37 2.40 -4.05
C PHE A 468 3.32 3.94 -4.10
N GLN A 469 2.32 4.54 -4.75
CA GLN A 469 2.19 6.01 -4.80
C GLN A 469 1.70 6.63 -3.49
N GLN A 470 1.21 5.82 -2.53
CA GLN A 470 0.71 6.32 -1.25
C GLN A 470 1.80 7.02 -0.41
N TYR A 471 3.03 6.47 -0.39
CA TYR A 471 4.15 7.11 0.29
C TYR A 471 4.40 8.52 -0.26
N ARG A 472 4.43 8.66 -1.59
CA ARG A 472 4.63 9.95 -2.27
C ARG A 472 3.55 10.96 -1.88
N VAL A 473 2.28 10.57 -1.97
CA VAL A 473 1.17 11.47 -1.64
C VAL A 473 1.20 11.88 -0.17
N ASN A 474 1.50 10.95 0.74
CA ASN A 474 1.61 11.25 2.17
C ASN A 474 2.78 12.20 2.48
N MET A 475 3.94 11.99 1.86
CA MET A 475 5.08 12.89 1.96
C MET A 475 4.73 14.30 1.47
N LEU A 476 4.11 14.43 0.30
CA LEU A 476 3.68 15.72 -0.25
C LEU A 476 2.62 16.40 0.63
N ALA A 477 1.68 15.64 1.19
CA ALA A 477 0.66 16.18 2.09
C ALA A 477 1.28 16.68 3.40
N MET A 478 2.23 15.94 3.98
CA MET A 478 2.97 16.35 5.17
C MET A 478 3.79 17.62 4.90
N MET A 479 4.54 17.65 3.80
CA MET A 479 5.32 18.83 3.41
C MET A 479 4.42 20.05 3.12
N GLY A 480 3.32 19.85 2.41
CA GLY A 480 2.34 20.90 2.13
C GLY A 480 1.71 21.45 3.40
N LYS A 481 1.44 20.59 4.39
CA LYS A 481 1.00 21.00 5.73
C LYS A 481 2.07 21.85 6.42
N ASP A 482 3.32 21.38 6.46
CA ASP A 482 4.41 22.11 7.12
C ASP A 482 4.68 23.46 6.43
N ILE A 483 4.61 23.52 5.09
CA ILE A 483 4.71 24.78 4.33
C ILE A 483 3.59 25.71 4.77
N ARG A 484 2.33 25.27 4.76
CA ARG A 484 1.19 26.08 5.20
C ARG A 484 1.39 26.57 6.65
N ASP A 485 1.68 25.66 7.57
CA ASP A 485 1.81 25.95 8.99
C ASP A 485 2.99 26.91 9.26
N SER A 486 4.04 26.90 8.42
CA SER A 486 5.16 27.85 8.47
C SER A 486 4.77 29.31 8.22
N PHE A 487 3.63 29.55 7.55
CA PHE A 487 3.08 30.87 7.26
C PHE A 487 1.88 31.21 8.14
N THR A 488 0.97 30.26 8.37
CA THR A 488 -0.35 30.51 8.96
C THR A 488 -0.53 29.98 10.39
N GLY A 489 0.39 29.15 10.91
CA GLY A 489 0.28 28.58 12.25
C GLY A 489 0.48 29.57 13.40
N THR A 490 0.37 29.11 14.63
CA THR A 490 0.83 29.86 15.81
C THR A 490 2.35 30.11 15.76
N PRO A 491 2.92 31.04 16.54
CA PRO A 491 4.38 31.26 16.55
C PRO A 491 5.20 29.98 16.79
N GLU A 492 4.73 29.11 17.68
CA GLU A 492 5.36 27.82 17.98
C GLU A 492 5.23 26.83 16.82
N GLU A 493 4.04 26.74 16.21
CA GLU A 493 3.81 25.90 15.03
C GLU A 493 4.65 26.36 13.84
N LYS A 494 4.73 27.68 13.59
CA LYS A 494 5.58 28.25 12.55
C LYS A 494 7.04 27.87 12.75
N ALA A 495 7.55 28.02 13.98
CA ALA A 495 8.93 27.69 14.30
C ALA A 495 9.21 26.18 14.11
N THR A 496 8.30 25.33 14.58
CA THR A 496 8.40 23.87 14.45
C THR A 496 8.36 23.44 12.99
N ALA A 497 7.42 23.97 12.21
CA ALA A 497 7.26 23.64 10.80
C ALA A 497 8.47 24.11 9.95
N ARG A 498 8.97 25.33 10.19
CA ARG A 498 10.19 25.83 9.52
C ARG A 498 11.40 24.96 9.85
N ARG A 499 11.59 24.60 11.12
CA ARG A 499 12.68 23.71 11.52
C ARG A 499 12.53 22.34 10.87
N ALA A 500 11.34 21.75 10.89
CA ALA A 500 11.09 20.45 10.27
C ALA A 500 11.42 20.46 8.77
N LEU A 501 10.98 21.49 8.03
CA LEU A 501 11.31 21.67 6.61
C LEU A 501 12.81 21.86 6.38
N SER A 502 13.47 22.74 7.15
CA SER A 502 14.92 22.96 7.03
C SER A 502 15.72 21.70 7.34
N TRP A 503 15.32 20.93 8.35
CA TRP A 503 15.95 19.65 8.67
C TRP A 503 15.70 18.60 7.61
N MET A 504 14.49 18.55 7.05
CA MET A 504 14.16 17.61 5.99
C MET A 504 15.02 17.89 4.76
N LEU A 505 15.11 19.15 4.33
CA LEU A 505 16.01 19.56 3.25
C LEU A 505 17.48 19.29 3.57
N GLY A 506 17.92 19.62 4.78
CA GLY A 506 19.31 19.40 5.20
C GLY A 506 19.70 17.92 5.22
N THR A 507 18.80 17.05 5.66
CA THR A 507 19.01 15.60 5.64
C THR A 507 18.96 15.04 4.22
N GLN A 508 18.06 15.52 3.36
CA GLN A 508 18.06 15.18 1.94
C GLN A 508 19.39 15.59 1.27
N LEU A 509 19.85 16.82 1.48
CA LEU A 509 21.14 17.28 0.97
C LEU A 509 22.30 16.42 1.47
N ALA A 510 22.32 16.10 2.76
CA ALA A 510 23.39 15.30 3.35
C ALA A 510 23.43 13.86 2.82
N LEU A 511 22.27 13.24 2.57
CA LEU A 511 22.19 11.82 2.20
C LEU A 511 22.12 11.58 0.69
N THR A 512 21.42 12.45 -0.05
CA THR A 512 21.14 12.28 -1.48
C THR A 512 21.68 13.41 -2.34
N GLY A 513 22.32 14.42 -1.73
CA GLY A 513 22.87 15.58 -2.43
C GLY A 513 21.79 16.49 -3.00
N ALA A 514 22.23 17.57 -3.65
CA ALA A 514 21.35 18.57 -4.25
C ALA A 514 20.45 17.98 -5.33
N ALA A 515 20.94 17.00 -6.10
CA ALA A 515 20.18 16.38 -7.18
C ALA A 515 19.08 15.43 -6.68
N GLY A 516 19.18 14.93 -5.45
CA GLY A 516 18.18 14.06 -4.81
C GLY A 516 17.20 14.79 -3.87
N THR A 517 17.24 16.12 -3.79
CA THR A 517 16.31 16.88 -2.93
C THR A 517 14.94 17.04 -3.57
N VAL A 518 13.92 17.29 -2.74
CA VAL A 518 12.57 17.62 -3.22
C VAL A 518 12.50 18.89 -4.06
N LEU A 519 13.47 19.80 -3.92
CA LEU A 519 13.53 21.03 -4.72
C LEU A 519 14.25 20.83 -6.06
N ALA A 520 14.99 19.72 -6.22
CA ALA A 520 15.80 19.47 -7.41
C ALA A 520 14.99 19.54 -8.71
N PRO A 521 13.80 18.90 -8.82
CA PRO A 521 13.01 18.96 -10.05
C PRO A 521 12.62 20.39 -10.44
N MET A 522 12.24 21.21 -9.46
CA MET A 522 11.87 22.62 -9.69
C MET A 522 13.09 23.47 -10.07
N ALA A 523 14.21 23.29 -9.38
CA ALA A 523 15.44 24.03 -9.65
C ALA A 523 15.97 23.74 -11.06
N PHE A 524 15.99 22.46 -11.45
CA PHE A 524 16.43 22.07 -12.80
C PHE A 524 15.41 22.45 -13.87
N PHE A 525 14.11 22.38 -13.59
CA PHE A 525 13.10 22.90 -14.51
C PHE A 525 13.30 24.39 -14.80
N ILE A 526 13.51 25.21 -13.76
CA ILE A 526 13.80 26.63 -13.94
C ILE A 526 15.11 26.83 -14.70
N ALA A 527 16.16 26.08 -14.37
CA ALA A 527 17.44 26.16 -15.07
C ALA A 527 17.32 25.78 -16.56
N ASP A 528 16.52 24.77 -16.89
CA ASP A 528 16.29 24.33 -18.27
C ASP A 528 15.46 25.36 -19.07
N LEU A 529 14.63 26.19 -18.44
CA LEU A 529 13.93 27.29 -19.13
C LEU A 529 14.86 28.40 -19.62
N PHE A 530 16.05 28.52 -19.03
CA PHE A 530 17.07 29.49 -19.43
C PHE A 530 18.19 28.85 -20.27
N ARG A 531 18.08 27.57 -20.63
CA ARG A 531 19.03 26.89 -21.52
C ARG A 531 18.73 27.15 -22.98
N ASP A 532 19.76 27.05 -23.79
CA ASP A 532 19.63 27.11 -25.24
C ASP A 532 19.03 25.79 -25.79
N ASP A 533 18.39 25.89 -26.96
CA ASP A 533 17.77 24.74 -27.63
C ASP A 533 18.80 23.72 -28.16
N ASP A 534 20.06 24.15 -28.30
CA ASP A 534 21.14 23.42 -28.98
C ASP A 534 22.06 22.65 -28.01
N ASP A 535 21.63 22.65 -26.75
CA ASP A 535 22.43 22.43 -25.58
C ASP A 535 22.34 20.93 -25.19
N LEU A 536 23.49 20.23 -25.21
CA LEU A 536 23.53 18.76 -25.35
C LEU A 536 23.04 17.95 -24.15
N LEU A 537 23.02 18.51 -22.95
CA LEU A 537 22.60 17.83 -21.72
C LEU A 537 21.42 18.58 -21.10
N ASP A 538 20.64 17.98 -20.21
CA ASP A 538 19.82 18.79 -19.29
C ASP A 538 20.69 19.38 -18.18
N SER A 539 20.18 20.45 -17.55
CA SER A 539 20.84 21.11 -16.43
C SER A 539 21.16 20.15 -15.27
N ARG A 540 20.30 19.14 -15.04
CA ARG A 540 20.52 18.11 -14.02
C ARG A 540 21.75 17.27 -14.33
N THR A 541 21.83 16.74 -15.54
CA THR A 541 22.91 15.86 -16.00
C THR A 541 24.22 16.62 -16.10
N GLU A 542 24.17 17.87 -16.56
CA GLU A 542 25.33 18.76 -16.53
C GLU A 542 25.79 19.05 -15.10
N PHE A 543 24.89 19.34 -14.18
CA PHE A 543 25.22 19.55 -12.77
C PHE A 543 25.83 18.31 -12.13
N VAL A 544 25.21 17.14 -12.32
CA VAL A 544 25.69 15.85 -11.80
C VAL A 544 27.10 15.54 -12.31
N ARG A 545 27.40 15.89 -13.56
CA ARG A 545 28.72 15.67 -14.18
C ARG A 545 29.77 16.69 -13.76
N SER A 546 29.39 17.96 -13.59
CA SER A 546 30.33 19.06 -13.37
C SER A 546 30.63 19.32 -11.90
N ALA A 547 29.69 19.03 -11.01
CA ALA A 547 29.85 19.25 -9.58
C ALA A 547 30.41 18.03 -8.83
N PRO A 548 31.12 18.23 -7.70
CA PRO A 548 31.63 17.13 -6.90
C PRO A 548 30.55 16.15 -6.43
N GLN A 549 30.86 14.85 -6.41
CA GLN A 549 29.87 13.80 -6.07
C GLN A 549 29.20 13.99 -4.70
N TRP A 550 29.90 14.53 -3.71
CA TRP A 550 29.32 14.78 -2.39
C TRP A 550 28.24 15.86 -2.43
N LEU A 551 28.33 16.82 -3.36
CA LEU A 551 27.35 17.89 -3.55
C LEU A 551 26.16 17.38 -4.36
N THR A 552 26.41 16.58 -5.40
CA THR A 552 25.36 16.09 -6.30
C THR A 552 24.56 14.95 -5.68
N HIS A 553 25.23 14.03 -4.97
CA HIS A 553 24.67 12.76 -4.46
C HIS A 553 24.81 12.54 -2.95
N GLY A 554 25.38 13.51 -2.22
CA GLY A 554 25.43 13.50 -0.75
C GLY A 554 26.70 12.88 -0.18
N ALA A 555 26.83 12.92 1.15
CA ALA A 555 28.05 12.56 1.88
C ALA A 555 28.49 11.09 1.69
N LEU A 556 27.56 10.21 1.29
CA LEU A 556 27.82 8.79 1.07
C LEU A 556 28.04 8.43 -0.40
N ALA A 557 28.01 9.40 -1.31
CA ALA A 557 28.00 9.22 -2.76
C ALA A 557 29.15 8.36 -3.33
N GLY A 558 30.33 8.43 -2.72
CA GLY A 558 31.49 7.64 -3.14
C GLY A 558 31.43 6.17 -2.72
N ALA A 559 30.68 5.86 -1.66
CA ALA A 559 30.55 4.49 -1.16
C ALA A 559 29.26 3.82 -1.65
N LEU A 560 28.15 4.54 -1.65
CA LEU A 560 26.82 3.97 -1.90
C LEU A 560 25.94 4.94 -2.68
N ASP A 561 25.20 4.41 -3.64
CA ASP A 561 24.17 5.15 -4.36
C ASP A 561 22.87 5.21 -3.53
N LEU A 562 22.54 6.41 -3.06
CA LEU A 562 21.32 6.71 -2.31
C LEU A 562 20.25 7.42 -3.17
N SER A 563 20.40 7.49 -4.48
CA SER A 563 19.39 8.08 -5.38
C SER A 563 18.02 7.42 -5.26
N ARG A 564 17.97 6.12 -4.90
CA ARG A 564 16.71 5.38 -4.66
C ARG A 564 15.90 5.86 -3.46
N VAL A 565 16.53 6.56 -2.51
CA VAL A 565 15.86 7.18 -1.36
C VAL A 565 15.75 8.70 -1.53
N GLY A 566 16.10 9.21 -2.72
CA GLY A 566 15.94 10.61 -3.13
C GLY A 566 14.50 11.07 -3.03
N ALA A 567 14.35 12.34 -2.68
CA ALA A 567 13.07 13.03 -2.66
C ALA A 567 12.77 13.75 -3.99
N ASP A 568 13.68 13.70 -4.96
CA ASP A 568 13.52 14.28 -6.30
C ASP A 568 12.38 13.60 -7.08
N GLY A 569 12.13 12.31 -6.85
CA GLY A 569 10.98 11.61 -7.43
C GLY A 569 9.61 11.96 -6.83
N LEU A 570 9.55 12.78 -5.76
CA LEU A 570 8.28 13.16 -5.14
C LEU A 570 7.47 14.11 -6.02
N LEU A 571 8.15 15.01 -6.74
CA LEU A 571 7.53 15.92 -7.70
C LEU A 571 7.78 15.39 -9.11
N THR A 572 6.71 15.13 -9.86
CA THR A 572 6.83 14.61 -11.24
C THR A 572 7.04 15.69 -12.30
N PHE A 573 7.15 16.94 -11.87
CA PHE A 573 7.42 18.07 -12.76
C PHE A 573 8.90 18.42 -12.63
N GLY A 574 9.71 17.99 -13.60
CA GLY A 574 11.14 18.27 -13.67
C GLY A 574 12.02 17.02 -13.63
N GLY A 575 13.13 17.02 -14.39
CA GLY A 575 14.18 15.98 -14.36
C GLY A 575 13.96 14.71 -15.21
N GLN A 576 12.75 14.44 -15.70
CA GLN A 576 12.47 13.43 -16.73
C GLN A 576 11.44 13.98 -17.71
N TYR A 577 11.88 14.88 -18.58
CA TYR A 577 11.00 15.56 -19.52
C TYR A 577 10.45 14.61 -20.58
N ALA A 578 9.24 14.90 -21.04
CA ALA A 578 8.81 14.37 -22.32
C ALA A 578 9.84 14.80 -23.38
N PRO A 579 10.11 13.98 -24.41
CA PRO A 579 10.99 14.38 -25.50
C PRO A 579 10.62 15.79 -26.00
N ALA A 580 11.61 16.64 -26.30
CA ALA A 580 11.37 18.04 -26.70
C ALA A 580 10.45 18.19 -27.94
N GLU A 581 10.28 17.12 -28.72
CA GLU A 581 9.40 17.07 -29.89
C GLU A 581 8.12 16.23 -29.67
N ALA A 582 7.85 15.82 -28.43
CA ALA A 582 6.65 15.06 -28.10
C ALA A 582 5.40 15.90 -28.33
N SER A 583 4.44 15.35 -29.06
CA SER A 583 3.11 15.94 -29.23
C SER A 583 2.45 16.18 -27.87
N ALA A 584 1.49 17.11 -27.79
CA ALA A 584 0.77 17.35 -26.54
C ALA A 584 0.16 16.07 -25.94
N LYS A 585 -0.25 15.12 -26.80
CA LYS A 585 -0.71 13.79 -26.40
C LYS A 585 0.41 12.93 -25.79
N GLU A 586 1.57 12.86 -26.42
CA GLU A 586 2.73 12.10 -25.92
C GLU A 586 3.28 12.69 -24.64
N THR A 587 3.33 14.02 -24.53
CA THR A 587 3.70 14.73 -23.31
C THR A 587 2.71 14.45 -22.18
N PHE A 588 1.40 14.50 -22.46
CA PHE A 588 0.38 14.11 -21.49
C PHE A 588 0.50 12.64 -21.08
N GLN A 589 0.69 11.73 -22.05
CA GLN A 589 0.88 10.31 -21.76
C GLN A 589 2.13 10.07 -20.91
N HIS A 590 3.25 10.73 -21.20
CA HIS A 590 4.49 10.62 -20.45
C HIS A 590 4.29 10.99 -18.97
N TYR A 591 3.73 12.17 -18.70
CA TYR A 591 3.49 12.62 -17.33
C TYR A 591 2.41 11.81 -16.60
N VAL A 592 1.37 11.36 -17.30
CA VAL A 592 0.37 10.46 -16.70
C VAL A 592 0.98 9.11 -16.36
N MET A 593 1.77 8.52 -17.26
CA MET A 593 2.43 7.23 -17.03
C MET A 593 3.48 7.30 -15.91
N GLN A 594 4.16 8.43 -15.75
CA GLN A 594 5.06 8.68 -14.60
C GLN A 594 4.32 8.80 -13.26
N ASN A 595 3.03 9.14 -13.28
CA ASN A 595 2.19 9.29 -12.09
C ASN A 595 1.39 8.04 -11.73
N ILE A 596 1.34 7.08 -12.66
CA ILE A 596 0.83 5.73 -12.42
C ILE A 596 1.94 4.92 -11.74
N GLY A 597 1.56 3.99 -10.88
CA GLY A 597 2.43 3.03 -10.22
C GLY A 597 3.25 2.21 -11.22
N PRO A 598 4.15 1.35 -10.74
CA PRO A 598 5.22 0.78 -11.56
C PRO A 598 4.75 -0.23 -12.63
N TRP A 599 3.44 -0.47 -12.72
CA TRP A 599 2.79 -1.29 -13.74
C TRP A 599 2.93 -0.77 -15.17
N ALA A 600 3.07 0.55 -15.36
CA ALA A 600 3.24 1.14 -16.69
C ALA A 600 4.51 0.63 -17.41
N GLY A 601 5.57 0.31 -16.66
CA GLY A 601 6.82 -0.27 -17.20
C GLY A 601 6.89 -1.81 -17.15
N LEU A 602 6.00 -2.47 -16.40
CA LEU A 602 5.96 -3.93 -16.29
C LEU A 602 5.24 -4.63 -17.44
N GLY A 603 4.36 -3.92 -18.14
CA GLY A 603 3.60 -4.46 -19.26
C GLY A 603 4.50 -5.13 -20.29
N THR A 604 5.65 -4.57 -20.62
CA THR A 604 6.60 -5.17 -21.58
C THR A 604 7.30 -6.41 -21.03
N ASN A 605 7.79 -6.40 -19.79
CA ASN A 605 8.60 -7.50 -19.24
C ASN A 605 7.77 -8.75 -18.86
N ILE A 606 6.57 -8.56 -18.32
CA ILE A 606 5.66 -9.68 -18.01
C ILE A 606 5.10 -10.27 -19.32
N PHE A 607 4.70 -9.44 -20.28
CA PHE A 607 4.31 -9.93 -21.61
C PHE A 607 5.46 -10.68 -22.30
N THR A 608 6.67 -10.13 -22.29
CA THR A 608 7.86 -10.80 -22.86
C THR A 608 8.16 -12.11 -22.13
N GLY A 609 7.91 -12.19 -20.81
CA GLY A 609 8.08 -13.41 -20.03
C GLY A 609 7.05 -14.49 -20.38
N ILE A 610 5.80 -14.10 -20.61
CA ILE A 610 4.71 -14.98 -21.06
C ILE A 610 4.95 -15.42 -22.52
N GLU A 611 5.34 -14.50 -23.40
CA GLU A 611 5.69 -14.76 -24.80
C GLU A 611 6.86 -15.76 -24.89
N LYS A 612 7.95 -15.54 -24.14
CA LYS A 612 9.08 -16.49 -24.07
C LYS A 612 8.72 -17.84 -23.47
N ALA A 613 7.72 -17.89 -22.59
CA ALA A 613 7.19 -19.16 -22.07
C ALA A 613 6.40 -19.90 -23.15
N MET A 614 5.63 -19.17 -23.96
CA MET A 614 4.89 -19.69 -25.10
C MET A 614 5.81 -20.13 -26.25
N GLU A 615 6.95 -19.47 -26.43
CA GLU A 615 8.02 -19.84 -27.38
C GLU A 615 8.88 -21.04 -26.92
N GLY A 616 8.60 -21.62 -25.74
CA GLY A 616 9.34 -22.77 -25.21
C GLY A 616 10.70 -22.45 -24.58
N ASN A 617 11.06 -21.17 -24.45
CA ASN A 617 12.29 -20.75 -23.78
C ASN A 617 12.07 -20.56 -22.27
N HIS A 618 11.89 -21.69 -21.57
CA HIS A 618 11.56 -21.71 -20.14
C HIS A 618 12.61 -21.04 -19.25
N VAL A 619 13.89 -21.02 -19.66
CA VAL A 619 14.96 -20.35 -18.91
C VAL A 619 14.88 -18.82 -19.04
N ALA A 620 14.58 -18.31 -20.24
CA ALA A 620 14.41 -16.88 -20.45
C ALA A 620 13.08 -16.37 -19.88
N ALA A 621 12.03 -17.19 -19.92
CA ALA A 621 10.77 -16.93 -19.25
C ALA A 621 10.94 -16.88 -17.71
N ALA A 622 11.61 -17.88 -17.12
CA ALA A 622 11.90 -17.88 -15.70
C ALA A 622 12.76 -16.68 -15.29
N LYS A 623 13.71 -16.24 -16.12
CA LYS A 623 14.50 -15.03 -15.89
C LYS A 623 13.69 -13.73 -15.99
N ALA A 624 12.76 -13.65 -16.94
CA ALA A 624 11.87 -12.50 -17.11
C ALA A 624 10.76 -12.43 -16.04
N LEU A 625 10.43 -13.57 -15.43
CA LEU A 625 9.43 -13.71 -14.37
C LEU A 625 10.06 -13.86 -12.97
N MET A 626 11.39 -13.81 -12.85
CA MET A 626 12.08 -13.91 -11.56
C MET A 626 11.88 -12.64 -10.74
N PRO A 627 11.51 -12.76 -9.44
CA PRO A 627 11.40 -11.60 -8.55
C PRO A 627 12.69 -10.77 -8.54
N SER A 628 12.55 -9.46 -8.56
CA SER A 628 13.65 -8.50 -8.76
C SER A 628 14.80 -8.67 -7.77
N GLY A 629 14.56 -9.12 -6.54
CA GLY A 629 15.62 -9.34 -5.55
C GLY A 629 16.50 -10.57 -5.80
N ILE A 630 15.90 -11.68 -6.24
CA ILE A 630 16.66 -12.88 -6.61
C ILE A 630 17.43 -12.61 -7.91
N GLY A 631 16.77 -11.93 -8.86
CA GLY A 631 17.40 -11.47 -10.09
C GLY A 631 18.60 -10.55 -9.83
N ALA A 632 18.51 -9.63 -8.86
CA ALA A 632 19.59 -8.73 -8.50
C ALA A 632 20.80 -9.43 -7.89
N ALA A 633 20.60 -10.36 -6.94
CA ALA A 633 21.68 -11.13 -6.33
C ALA A 633 22.35 -12.09 -7.32
N TYR A 634 21.56 -12.76 -8.16
CA TYR A 634 22.11 -13.59 -9.23
C TYR A 634 22.89 -12.73 -10.23
N LYS A 635 22.31 -11.62 -10.69
CA LYS A 635 22.95 -10.70 -11.63
C LYS A 635 24.26 -10.15 -11.05
N SER A 636 24.31 -9.72 -9.79
CA SER A 636 25.54 -9.16 -9.21
C SER A 636 26.66 -10.20 -9.10
N LEU A 637 26.36 -11.45 -8.77
CA LEU A 637 27.35 -12.53 -8.72
C LEU A 637 27.93 -12.83 -10.11
N PHE A 638 27.10 -12.83 -11.15
CA PHE A 638 27.55 -13.04 -12.53
C PHE A 638 28.32 -11.84 -13.08
N GLU A 639 27.84 -10.62 -12.82
CA GLU A 639 28.53 -9.38 -13.19
C GLU A 639 29.87 -9.25 -12.48
N GLY A 640 29.99 -9.69 -11.22
CA GLY A 640 31.26 -9.69 -10.47
C GLY A 640 32.32 -10.62 -11.06
N GLN A 641 31.94 -11.62 -11.86
CA GLN A 641 32.89 -12.52 -12.55
C GLN A 641 33.13 -12.13 -14.01
N GLN A 642 32.13 -11.57 -14.70
CA GLN A 642 32.16 -11.38 -16.15
C GLN A 642 32.13 -9.91 -16.59
N GLY A 643 32.08 -8.97 -15.65
CA GLY A 643 31.85 -7.55 -15.92
C GLY A 643 30.36 -7.25 -16.14
N ALA A 644 29.97 -6.00 -15.88
CA ALA A 644 28.65 -5.49 -16.23
C ALA A 644 28.57 -5.24 -17.74
N LYS A 645 27.61 -5.91 -18.40
CA LYS A 645 27.47 -5.93 -19.85
C LYS A 645 26.19 -5.23 -20.30
N ASP A 646 26.23 -4.67 -21.50
CA ASP A 646 25.04 -4.13 -22.15
C ASP A 646 24.28 -5.17 -22.97
N ALA A 647 23.20 -4.76 -23.63
CA ALA A 647 22.38 -5.65 -24.47
C ALA A 647 23.17 -6.30 -25.62
N ARG A 648 24.28 -5.69 -26.05
CA ARG A 648 25.20 -6.20 -27.09
C ARG A 648 26.32 -7.06 -26.51
N GLN A 649 26.26 -7.40 -25.23
CA GLN A 649 27.28 -8.16 -24.48
C GLN A 649 28.64 -7.45 -24.35
N ILE A 650 28.67 -6.12 -24.56
CA ILE A 650 29.89 -5.33 -24.39
C ILE A 650 30.02 -4.95 -22.92
N VAL A 651 31.16 -5.26 -22.31
CA VAL A 651 31.48 -4.89 -20.93
C VAL A 651 31.72 -3.38 -20.88
N TYR A 652 30.97 -2.68 -20.02
CA TYR A 652 31.10 -1.23 -19.84
C TYR A 652 31.63 -0.85 -18.46
N TYR A 653 31.66 -1.81 -17.52
CA TYR A 653 32.12 -1.60 -16.15
C TYR A 653 32.56 -2.94 -15.55
N GLU A 654 33.62 -2.94 -14.76
CA GLU A 654 34.14 -4.10 -14.04
C GLU A 654 33.79 -3.98 -12.55
N PRO A 655 32.81 -4.75 -12.05
CA PRO A 655 32.38 -4.66 -10.65
C PRO A 655 33.45 -5.17 -9.70
N GLY A 656 33.75 -4.39 -8.66
CA GLY A 656 34.57 -4.84 -7.54
C GLY A 656 33.79 -5.70 -6.54
N VAL A 657 34.48 -6.10 -5.46
CA VAL A 657 33.85 -6.84 -4.34
C VAL A 657 32.72 -6.02 -3.71
N TRP A 658 32.93 -4.71 -3.54
CA TRP A 658 31.92 -3.82 -2.99
C TRP A 658 30.70 -3.65 -3.92
N ASP A 659 30.89 -3.63 -5.24
CA ASP A 659 29.80 -3.64 -6.22
C ASP A 659 28.98 -4.92 -6.17
N THR A 660 29.65 -6.06 -5.97
CA THR A 660 28.98 -7.36 -5.87
C THR A 660 28.11 -7.42 -4.63
N VAL A 661 28.61 -6.93 -3.49
CA VAL A 661 27.89 -6.85 -2.21
C VAL A 661 26.71 -5.89 -2.30
N THR A 662 26.95 -4.64 -2.74
CA THR A 662 25.88 -3.64 -2.86
C THR A 662 24.84 -4.05 -3.92
N GLY A 663 25.29 -4.61 -5.05
CA GLY A 663 24.43 -5.18 -6.08
C GLY A 663 23.57 -6.35 -5.59
N ALA A 664 24.11 -7.20 -4.72
CA ALA A 664 23.35 -8.28 -4.10
C ALA A 664 22.27 -7.76 -3.14
N MET A 665 22.51 -6.60 -2.53
CA MET A 665 21.52 -5.86 -1.74
C MET A 665 20.54 -5.04 -2.60
N GLY A 666 20.66 -5.09 -3.93
CA GLY A 666 19.83 -4.32 -4.86
C GLY A 666 20.17 -2.82 -4.92
N LEU A 667 21.35 -2.43 -4.45
CA LEU A 667 21.90 -1.07 -4.50
C LEU A 667 23.04 -0.99 -5.52
N ARG A 668 23.51 0.22 -5.81
CA ARG A 668 24.69 0.46 -6.64
C ARG A 668 25.80 1.04 -5.77
N SER A 669 27.05 0.75 -6.10
CA SER A 669 28.18 1.49 -5.53
C SER A 669 28.27 2.88 -6.17
N GLY A 670 29.08 3.75 -5.56
CA GLY A 670 29.41 5.05 -6.15
C GLY A 670 30.08 4.92 -7.53
N GLY A 671 31.03 3.98 -7.68
CA GLY A 671 31.74 3.77 -8.95
C GLY A 671 30.84 3.23 -10.06
N ARG A 672 29.93 2.29 -9.74
CA ARG A 672 28.94 1.80 -10.70
C ARG A 672 27.98 2.91 -11.12
N ARG A 673 27.52 3.73 -10.18
CA ARG A 673 26.65 4.89 -10.46
C ARG A 673 27.34 5.87 -11.41
N GLU A 674 28.59 6.23 -11.15
CA GLU A 674 29.36 7.15 -11.99
C GLU A 674 29.53 6.63 -13.43
N ALA A 675 29.85 5.35 -13.59
CA ALA A 675 29.95 4.73 -14.92
C ALA A 675 28.61 4.74 -15.68
N GLU A 676 27.50 4.47 -14.99
CA GLU A 676 26.15 4.52 -15.57
C GLU A 676 25.71 5.95 -15.89
N GLU A 677 26.03 6.94 -15.05
CA GLU A 677 25.74 8.37 -15.27
C GLU A 677 26.53 8.92 -16.45
N ALA A 678 27.83 8.64 -16.55
CA ALA A 678 28.66 9.04 -17.69
C ALA A 678 28.12 8.45 -19.01
N ARG A 679 27.75 7.16 -18.99
CA ARG A 679 27.13 6.50 -20.14
C ARG A 679 25.79 7.13 -20.50
N GLY A 680 24.95 7.42 -19.50
CA GLY A 680 23.66 8.09 -19.68
C GLY A 680 23.81 9.47 -20.33
N ALA A 681 24.74 10.28 -19.83
CA ALA A 681 25.03 11.61 -20.37
C ALA A 681 25.51 11.55 -21.83
N VAL A 682 26.38 10.60 -22.18
CA VAL A 682 26.84 10.40 -23.57
C VAL A 682 25.68 10.00 -24.47
N TYR A 683 24.80 9.10 -24.00
CA TYR A 683 23.63 8.69 -24.75
C TYR A 683 22.67 9.87 -24.98
N GLU A 684 22.36 10.63 -23.94
CA GLU A 684 21.52 11.82 -24.04
C GLU A 684 22.10 12.86 -25.01
N ALA A 685 23.38 13.21 -24.85
CA ALA A 685 24.07 14.14 -25.75
C ALA A 685 24.04 13.68 -27.20
N THR A 686 24.22 12.37 -27.45
CA THR A 686 24.15 11.80 -28.80
C THR A 686 22.75 11.93 -29.39
N MET A 687 21.71 11.61 -28.61
CA MET A 687 20.32 11.71 -29.05
C MET A 687 19.93 13.16 -29.31
N ARG A 688 20.26 14.10 -28.41
CA ARG A 688 20.01 15.53 -28.61
C ARG A 688 20.75 16.09 -29.80
N ALA A 689 22.02 15.74 -29.98
CA ALA A 689 22.79 16.17 -31.14
C ALA A 689 22.15 15.71 -32.46
N GLN A 690 21.62 14.49 -32.52
CA GLN A 690 20.87 14.02 -33.68
C GLN A 690 19.57 14.80 -33.89
N THR A 691 18.85 15.13 -32.82
CA THR A 691 17.63 15.94 -32.87
C THR A 691 17.90 17.35 -33.38
N VAL A 692 18.90 18.05 -32.82
CA VAL A 692 19.31 19.40 -33.25
C VAL A 692 19.68 19.40 -34.74
N LYS A 693 20.48 18.42 -35.18
CA LYS A 693 20.81 18.24 -36.61
C LYS A 693 19.57 18.06 -37.48
N ARG A 694 18.65 17.19 -37.07
CA ARG A 694 17.40 16.95 -37.81
C ARG A 694 16.54 18.21 -37.86
N ARG A 695 16.47 18.98 -36.77
CA ARG A 695 15.74 20.24 -36.69
C ARG A 695 16.28 21.27 -37.69
N TYR A 696 17.59 21.51 -37.70
CA TYR A 696 18.20 22.44 -38.65
C TYR A 696 18.07 21.99 -40.10
N LEU A 697 18.35 20.71 -40.38
CA LEU A 697 18.17 20.14 -41.72
C LEU A 697 16.70 20.21 -42.16
N GLY A 698 15.76 20.02 -41.23
CA GLY A 698 14.32 20.14 -41.46
C GLY A 698 13.90 21.57 -41.78
N ARG A 699 14.39 22.56 -41.01
CA ARG A 699 14.18 23.99 -41.28
C ARG A 699 14.78 24.42 -42.61
N LEU A 700 16.02 24.03 -42.92
CA LEU A 700 16.65 24.29 -44.21
C LEU A 700 15.85 23.69 -45.37
N ALA A 701 15.46 22.41 -45.24
CA ALA A 701 14.67 21.76 -46.27
C ALA A 701 13.30 22.45 -46.45
N LEU A 702 12.65 22.88 -45.36
CA LEU A 702 11.40 23.64 -45.41
C LEU A 702 11.61 24.99 -46.10
N GLY A 703 12.59 25.79 -45.68
CA GLY A 703 12.88 27.09 -46.26
C GLY A 703 13.19 27.01 -47.76
N HIS A 704 13.97 26.02 -48.19
CA HIS A 704 14.20 25.76 -49.62
C HIS A 704 12.94 25.35 -50.38
N ALA A 705 12.02 24.61 -49.75
CA ALA A 705 10.76 24.21 -50.37
C ALA A 705 9.74 25.36 -50.45
N THR A 706 9.75 26.30 -49.50
CA THR A 706 8.86 27.47 -49.47
C THR A 706 9.48 28.73 -50.08
N SER A 707 10.74 28.67 -50.51
CA SER A 707 11.53 29.83 -50.98
C SER A 707 11.65 30.94 -49.93
N ASP A 708 11.61 30.58 -48.65
CA ASP A 708 11.74 31.51 -47.51
C ASP A 708 13.23 31.73 -47.20
N GLN A 709 13.77 32.86 -47.69
CA GLN A 709 15.19 33.20 -47.55
C GLN A 709 15.60 33.50 -46.11
N ASP A 710 14.70 34.06 -45.31
CA ASP A 710 14.98 34.39 -43.91
C ASP A 710 15.16 33.11 -43.09
N MET A 711 14.27 32.12 -43.31
CA MET A 711 14.38 30.80 -42.68
C MET A 711 15.65 30.05 -43.10
N ILE A 712 16.07 30.17 -44.36
CA ILE A 712 17.32 29.57 -44.84
C ILE A 712 18.52 30.21 -44.16
N ASN A 713 18.57 31.54 -44.11
CA ASN A 713 19.67 32.28 -43.51
C ASN A 713 19.80 32.00 -42.00
N GLU A 714 18.69 32.05 -41.26
CA GLU A 714 18.65 31.72 -39.82
C GLU A 714 19.13 30.28 -39.57
N ALA A 715 18.62 29.31 -40.33
CA ALA A 715 18.99 27.92 -40.15
C ALA A 715 20.45 27.64 -40.57
N MET A 716 20.98 28.34 -41.59
CA MET A 716 22.39 28.26 -41.97
C MET A 716 23.32 28.86 -40.91
N GLU A 717 22.94 29.98 -40.30
CA GLU A 717 23.69 30.58 -39.19
C GLU A 717 23.81 29.61 -38.02
N ARG A 718 22.69 29.00 -37.62
CA ARG A 718 22.66 27.94 -36.58
C ARG A 718 23.50 26.72 -36.95
N VAL A 719 23.51 26.31 -38.22
CA VAL A 719 24.41 25.24 -38.70
C VAL A 719 25.88 25.64 -38.57
N HIS A 720 26.24 26.89 -38.86
CA HIS A 720 27.60 27.39 -38.71
C HIS A 720 28.03 27.49 -37.23
N GLU A 721 27.14 27.95 -36.35
CA GLU A 721 27.35 27.92 -34.89
C GLU A 721 27.57 26.49 -34.39
N TRP A 722 26.69 25.57 -34.77
CA TRP A 722 26.80 24.15 -34.43
C TRP A 722 28.11 23.53 -34.92
N ASN A 723 28.49 23.78 -36.18
CA ASN A 723 29.72 23.23 -36.75
C ASN A 723 30.98 23.81 -36.07
N ARG A 724 30.93 25.05 -35.58
CA ARG A 724 32.00 25.66 -34.78
C ARG A 724 32.09 25.04 -33.38
N ALA A 725 30.93 24.84 -32.73
CA ALA A 725 30.87 24.25 -31.39
C ALA A 725 31.20 22.76 -31.36
N TYR A 726 30.80 22.00 -32.41
CA TYR A 726 30.96 20.55 -32.48
C TYR A 726 31.54 20.09 -33.83
N PRO A 727 32.85 20.31 -34.10
CA PRO A 727 33.47 20.00 -35.39
C PRO A 727 33.33 18.54 -35.84
N ASP A 728 33.48 17.59 -34.92
CA ASP A 728 33.36 16.14 -35.21
C ASP A 728 31.93 15.72 -35.56
N GLN A 729 30.96 16.55 -35.19
CA GLN A 729 29.54 16.38 -35.43
C GLN A 729 29.03 17.34 -36.51
N ALA A 730 29.91 17.91 -37.34
CA ALA A 730 29.52 18.92 -38.31
C ALA A 730 28.45 18.42 -39.31
N ILE A 731 27.47 19.28 -39.57
CA ILE A 731 26.48 19.13 -40.63
C ILE A 731 27.18 19.52 -41.95
N LYS A 732 27.38 18.52 -42.80
CA LYS A 732 28.05 18.67 -44.10
C LYS A 732 27.07 19.15 -45.17
N GLY A 733 27.57 19.85 -46.19
CA GLY A 733 26.76 20.28 -47.34
C GLY A 733 26.02 19.14 -48.05
N SER A 734 26.60 17.93 -48.08
CA SER A 734 25.93 16.73 -48.60
C SER A 734 24.69 16.34 -47.79
N SER A 735 24.70 16.50 -46.47
CA SER A 735 23.55 16.24 -45.60
C SER A 735 22.43 17.26 -45.84
N ILE A 736 22.80 18.54 -46.06
CA ILE A 736 21.85 19.61 -46.40
C ILE A 736 21.19 19.30 -47.75
N ALA A 737 21.98 19.05 -48.80
CA ALA A 737 21.47 18.70 -50.11
C ALA A 737 20.55 17.46 -50.06
N SER A 738 20.95 16.42 -49.32
CA SER A 738 20.13 15.23 -49.14
C SER A 738 18.81 15.52 -48.42
N ALA A 739 18.81 16.39 -47.41
CA ALA A 739 17.59 16.75 -46.68
C ALA A 739 16.61 17.53 -47.57
N VAL A 740 17.12 18.50 -48.34
CA VAL A 740 16.34 19.29 -49.31
C VAL A 740 15.73 18.37 -50.38
N VAL A 741 16.54 17.50 -50.99
CA VAL A 741 16.07 16.55 -52.02
C VAL A 741 15.05 15.58 -51.44
N SER A 742 15.28 15.06 -50.23
CA SER A 742 14.35 14.15 -49.55
C SER A 742 12.98 14.80 -49.32
N ARG A 743 12.97 16.07 -48.90
CA ARG A 743 11.73 16.82 -48.69
C ARG A 743 11.02 17.14 -50.01
N ALA A 744 11.74 17.57 -51.04
CA ALA A 744 11.19 17.80 -52.37
C ALA A 744 10.53 16.53 -52.94
N ARG A 745 11.21 15.38 -52.82
CA ARG A 745 10.63 14.07 -53.20
C ARG A 745 9.40 13.71 -52.37
N SER A 746 9.42 14.01 -51.07
CA SER A 746 8.27 13.77 -50.19
C SER A 746 7.06 14.61 -50.56
N GLN A 747 7.26 15.87 -50.97
CA GLN A 747 6.20 16.74 -51.49
C GLN A 747 5.66 16.24 -52.82
N ILE A 748 6.55 15.84 -53.75
CA ILE A 748 6.14 15.24 -55.04
C ILE A 748 5.29 13.99 -54.79
N ASN A 749 5.74 13.08 -53.93
CA ASN A 749 5.00 11.85 -53.64
C ASN A 749 3.69 12.13 -52.90
N ALA A 750 3.65 13.11 -52.00
CA ALA A 750 2.40 13.55 -51.37
C ALA A 750 1.40 14.10 -52.41
N SER A 751 1.88 14.87 -53.39
CA SER A 751 1.04 15.42 -54.46
C SER A 751 0.56 14.35 -55.46
N GLN A 752 1.39 13.34 -55.74
CA GLN A 752 1.10 12.30 -56.72
C GLN A 752 0.27 11.14 -56.15
N TYR A 753 0.58 10.70 -54.92
CA TYR A 753 0.03 9.48 -54.33
C TYR A 753 -0.75 9.73 -53.03
N GLY A 754 -0.83 10.98 -52.56
CA GLY A 754 -1.47 11.31 -51.28
C GLY A 754 -0.68 10.86 -50.04
N VAL A 755 0.52 10.28 -50.22
CA VAL A 755 1.36 9.77 -49.13
C VAL A 755 2.72 10.47 -49.12
N PRO A 756 3.08 11.18 -48.04
CA PRO A 756 4.39 11.81 -47.93
C PRO A 756 5.49 10.77 -47.68
N GLY A 757 6.52 10.75 -48.51
CA GLY A 757 7.68 9.86 -48.31
C GLY A 757 8.83 10.15 -49.26
N ALA A 758 10.07 9.94 -48.81
CA ALA A 758 11.27 10.20 -49.61
C ALA A 758 11.43 9.25 -50.82
N ARG A 759 10.75 8.10 -50.77
CA ARG A 759 10.66 7.12 -51.86
C ARG A 759 9.20 6.98 -52.28
N PRO A 760 8.93 6.82 -53.59
CA PRO A 760 7.58 6.55 -54.05
C PRO A 760 7.08 5.21 -53.46
N PRO A 761 5.78 5.06 -53.20
CA PRO A 761 5.22 3.78 -52.79
C PRO A 761 5.54 2.70 -53.83
N ALA A 762 5.78 1.47 -53.37
CA ALA A 762 6.05 0.37 -54.28
C ALA A 762 4.85 0.15 -55.21
N ARG A 763 5.11 -0.12 -56.49
CA ARG A 763 4.06 -0.33 -57.49
C ARG A 763 3.04 -1.40 -57.08
N SER A 764 3.50 -2.47 -56.44
CA SER A 764 2.63 -3.53 -55.90
C SER A 764 1.71 -3.06 -54.77
N ILE A 765 2.09 -2.02 -54.02
CA ILE A 765 1.27 -1.41 -52.97
C ILE A 765 0.27 -0.43 -53.59
N LEU A 766 0.67 0.32 -54.61
CA LEU A 766 -0.23 1.20 -55.37
C LEU A 766 -1.33 0.38 -56.06
N GLU A 767 -0.93 -0.69 -56.75
CA GLU A 767 -1.85 -1.63 -57.42
C GLU A 767 -2.82 -2.30 -56.42
N SER A 768 -2.40 -2.57 -55.18
CA SER A 768 -3.28 -3.20 -54.17
C SER A 768 -4.30 -2.25 -53.54
N VAL A 769 -4.08 -0.94 -53.62
CA VAL A 769 -5.02 0.09 -53.13
C VAL A 769 -5.74 0.83 -54.27
N GLY A 770 -5.52 0.42 -55.53
CA GLY A 770 -6.19 0.98 -56.71
C GLY A 770 -5.62 2.32 -57.18
N LEU A 771 -4.34 2.59 -56.91
CA LEU A 771 -3.60 3.78 -57.32
C LEU A 771 -2.51 3.47 -58.36
#